data_AF-D4H4H1-F1
#
_entry.id   AF-D4H4H1-F1
#
_cell.length_a   1.000
_cell.length_b   1.000
_cell.length_c   1.000
_cell.angle_alpha   90.00
_cell.angle_beta   90.00
_cell.angle_gamma   90.00
#
_symmetry.space_group_name_H-M   'P 1'
#
loop_
_entity.id
_entity.type
_entity.pdbx_description
1 polymer ?
#
loop_
_entity_poly.entity_id
_entity_poly.type
_entity_poly.pdbx_seq_one_letter_code
_entity_poly.pdbx_strand_id
1 'polypeptide(L)'
;MFILSLIKNSRYFYTAIACMFALFVLLILVTGRQFYENEKNKLYTSKINELVINCSNFENRLNDVEIAIRRIINLMKQQELLESPDPTSIKSFISDFLFDHYYLSVIITSPATPLLKIDSAAYPAAYINFFNMESSEILKILEKDNYNINEITINKDLDIVYMAKNLTNAFGDASRQAIFFFSPELLLQYLPVNYALLLKGEGVQWIPDNGSFPLDFILPEDIGINSDIQISDTKTLFFMPISNNNNNYLLAAAVDISDLKKTLWGSTLATAAAFTLFFVLLFIMIYFRNSQVAHLINTQRATVVCLANLAEFKDNETADHLERTRHYGTLLSNYLRKIPKFRKTINKDYLDNIGFASVLHDIGKVGVPDNILKKPDKLDEEEFEVIKQHPQFAKNILKGLVEKHKINDLFFHLAFNIAAYHHEKWDGSGYPDGLKGNQIPLEARIFSICDVYDALRSERVYKKPFPHDISMEIINEGRGTHFDPEIVDTFNECADQFRQIHNTYDMFYTQISYATFGNNKRELRVEWTPALSVGIEEIDSQHKILLSKINMLIKAILEGKGDENILNLLRFLESYSEEHFQTEERIMRQIGFEFAEQHTAAHDIFRQNLRRILKLVNKSGISQDIFADIEKNLISWLLEHIVKMDTKISGK
;
A
#
# COMPACT_ATOMS: atom_id res chain seq x y z
N MET A 1 21.40 -9.84 -9.15
CA MET A 1 21.99 -8.69 -8.42
C MET A 1 21.02 -7.52 -8.25
N PHE A 2 20.28 -7.08 -9.28
CA PHE A 2 19.31 -5.98 -9.17
C PHE A 2 18.21 -6.20 -8.11
N ILE A 3 17.59 -7.39 -8.09
CA ILE A 3 16.57 -7.77 -7.09
C ILE A 3 17.14 -7.79 -5.66
N LEU A 4 18.39 -8.25 -5.49
CA LEU A 4 19.07 -8.24 -4.19
C LEU A 4 19.39 -6.81 -3.71
N SER A 5 19.76 -5.91 -4.63
CA SER A 5 19.94 -4.49 -4.35
C SER A 5 18.64 -3.79 -3.95
N LEU A 6 17.53 -4.19 -4.57
CA LEU A 6 16.18 -3.73 -4.24
C LEU A 6 15.78 -4.11 -2.81
N ILE A 7 16.03 -5.35 -2.40
CA ILE A 7 15.73 -5.86 -1.05
C ILE A 7 16.56 -5.15 0.03
N LYS A 8 17.79 -4.72 -0.28
CA LYS A 8 18.71 -4.10 0.69
C LYS A 8 18.32 -2.66 1.05
N ASN A 9 17.55 -1.98 0.21
CA ASN A 9 17.10 -0.61 0.44
C ASN A 9 15.58 -0.56 0.59
N SER A 10 15.11 -0.30 1.80
CA SER A 10 13.69 -0.37 2.19
C SER A 10 12.79 0.41 1.23
N ARG A 11 13.22 1.60 0.78
CA ARG A 11 12.42 2.45 -0.11
C ARG A 11 12.16 1.81 -1.48
N TYR A 12 13.18 1.24 -2.11
CA TYR A 12 13.03 0.60 -3.42
C TYR A 12 12.26 -0.71 -3.32
N PHE A 13 12.45 -1.46 -2.24
CA PHE A 13 11.70 -2.67 -1.97
C PHE A 13 10.19 -2.40 -1.85
N TYR A 14 9.79 -1.40 -1.05
CA TYR A 14 8.39 -1.02 -0.92
C TYR A 14 7.80 -0.51 -2.23
N THR A 15 8.58 0.25 -3.00
CA THR A 15 8.17 0.72 -4.34
C THR A 15 7.94 -0.46 -5.29
N ALA A 16 8.82 -1.46 -5.30
CA ALA A 16 8.66 -2.65 -6.13
C ALA A 16 7.43 -3.47 -5.74
N ILE A 17 7.15 -3.63 -4.45
CA ILE A 17 5.92 -4.30 -3.99
C ILE A 17 4.68 -3.52 -4.43
N ALA A 18 4.68 -2.20 -4.30
CA ALA A 18 3.57 -1.36 -4.76
C ALA A 18 3.35 -1.47 -6.27
N CYS A 19 4.43 -1.47 -7.07
CA CYS A 19 4.36 -1.71 -8.51
C CYS A 19 3.82 -3.10 -8.84
N MET A 20 4.26 -4.14 -8.13
CA MET A 20 3.74 -5.50 -8.31
C MET A 20 2.24 -5.59 -7.98
N PHE A 21 1.81 -4.94 -6.90
CA PHE A 21 0.39 -4.85 -6.53
C PHE A 21 -0.42 -4.16 -7.62
N ALA A 22 0.04 -3.00 -8.13
CA ALA A 22 -0.63 -2.28 -9.21
C ALA A 22 -0.70 -3.09 -10.51
N LEU A 23 0.40 -3.72 -10.92
CA LEU A 23 0.44 -4.61 -12.09
C LEU A 23 -0.53 -5.77 -11.94
N PHE A 24 -0.63 -6.31 -10.73
CA PHE A 24 -1.51 -7.43 -10.43
C PHE A 24 -3.00 -7.03 -10.48
N VAL A 25 -3.37 -5.88 -9.92
CA VAL A 25 -4.72 -5.32 -10.05
C VAL A 25 -5.08 -5.12 -11.53
N LEU A 26 -4.15 -4.57 -12.32
CA LEU A 26 -4.36 -4.41 -13.77
C LEU A 26 -4.59 -5.75 -14.47
N LEU A 27 -3.80 -6.79 -14.12
CA LEU A 27 -3.94 -8.13 -14.68
C LEU A 27 -5.32 -8.72 -14.39
N ILE A 28 -5.82 -8.59 -13.15
CA ILE A 28 -7.18 -9.04 -12.78
C ILE A 28 -8.23 -8.33 -13.64
N LEU A 29 -8.13 -7.01 -13.80
CA LEU A 29 -9.11 -6.25 -14.56
C LEU A 29 -9.11 -6.62 -16.05
N VAL A 30 -7.91 -6.78 -16.64
CA VAL A 30 -7.77 -7.15 -18.06
C VAL A 30 -8.26 -8.58 -18.31
N THR A 31 -7.84 -9.54 -17.48
CA THR A 31 -8.23 -10.95 -17.63
C THR A 31 -9.72 -11.15 -17.36
N GLY A 32 -10.27 -10.50 -16.33
CA GLY A 32 -11.71 -10.54 -16.03
C GLY A 32 -12.55 -9.99 -17.17
N ARG A 33 -12.13 -8.88 -17.79
CA ARG A 33 -12.80 -8.31 -18.97
C ARG A 33 -12.73 -9.24 -20.17
N GLN A 34 -11.55 -9.83 -20.44
CA GLN A 34 -11.39 -10.74 -21.58
C GLN A 34 -12.25 -12.00 -21.42
N PHE A 35 -12.33 -12.56 -20.21
CA PHE A 35 -13.20 -13.68 -19.93
C PHE A 35 -14.69 -13.32 -20.11
N TYR A 36 -15.12 -12.15 -19.60
CA TYR A 36 -16.49 -11.66 -19.79
C TYR A 36 -16.87 -11.58 -21.27
N GLU A 37 -16.02 -10.95 -22.09
CA GLU A 37 -16.28 -10.79 -23.53
C GLU A 37 -16.33 -12.14 -24.25
N ASN A 38 -15.44 -13.08 -23.90
CA ASN A 38 -15.45 -14.41 -24.51
C ASN A 38 -16.72 -15.20 -24.18
N GLU A 39 -17.15 -15.22 -22.91
CA GLU A 39 -18.37 -15.95 -22.52
C GLU A 39 -19.63 -15.27 -23.07
N LYS A 40 -19.67 -13.93 -23.08
CA LYS A 40 -20.74 -13.16 -23.73
C LYS A 40 -20.87 -13.52 -25.21
N ASN A 41 -19.75 -13.55 -25.94
CA ASN A 41 -19.74 -13.86 -27.37
C ASN A 41 -20.18 -15.31 -27.66
N LYS A 42 -19.81 -16.27 -26.80
CA LYS A 42 -20.29 -17.66 -26.91
C LYS A 42 -21.80 -17.74 -26.75
N LEU A 43 -22.34 -17.06 -25.74
CA LEU A 43 -23.78 -17.04 -25.48
C LEU A 43 -24.55 -16.39 -26.64
N TYR A 44 -24.04 -15.26 -27.15
CA TYR A 44 -24.63 -14.58 -28.31
C TYR A 44 -24.62 -15.46 -29.55
N THR A 45 -23.48 -16.07 -29.88
CA THR A 45 -23.36 -16.98 -31.02
C THR A 45 -24.33 -18.17 -30.89
N SER A 46 -24.42 -18.75 -29.70
CA SER A 46 -25.35 -19.85 -29.42
C SER A 46 -26.80 -19.42 -29.64
N LYS A 47 -27.20 -18.22 -29.16
CA LYS A 47 -28.58 -17.75 -29.32
C LYS A 47 -28.89 -17.34 -30.76
N ILE A 48 -27.95 -16.74 -31.48
CA ILE A 48 -28.13 -16.44 -32.92
C ILE A 48 -28.39 -17.73 -33.69
N ASN A 49 -27.62 -18.79 -33.45
CA ASN A 49 -27.85 -20.08 -34.10
C ASN A 49 -29.23 -20.67 -33.76
N GLU A 50 -29.66 -20.57 -32.51
CA GLU A 50 -30.99 -20.99 -32.06
C GLU A 50 -32.10 -20.17 -32.75
N LEU A 51 -31.92 -18.85 -32.87
CA LEU A 51 -32.84 -17.95 -33.57
C LEU A 51 -32.97 -18.31 -35.05
N VAL A 52 -31.85 -18.63 -35.71
CA VAL A 52 -31.85 -19.08 -37.11
C VAL A 52 -32.70 -20.32 -37.29
N ILE A 53 -32.50 -21.32 -36.43
CA ILE A 53 -33.26 -22.59 -36.46
C ILE A 53 -34.74 -22.33 -36.18
N ASN A 54 -35.06 -21.54 -35.15
CA ASN A 54 -36.44 -21.27 -34.76
C ASN A 54 -37.20 -20.46 -35.81
N CYS A 55 -36.55 -19.51 -36.48
CA CYS A 55 -37.17 -18.78 -37.60
C CYS A 55 -37.47 -19.70 -38.78
N SER A 56 -36.54 -20.59 -39.15
CA SER A 56 -36.80 -21.56 -40.22
C SER A 56 -37.95 -22.51 -39.86
N ASN A 57 -38.00 -22.97 -38.60
CA ASN A 57 -39.11 -23.79 -38.10
C ASN A 57 -40.44 -23.02 -38.12
N PHE A 58 -40.42 -21.74 -37.77
CA PHE A 58 -41.59 -20.86 -37.81
C PHE A 58 -42.10 -20.67 -39.25
N GLU A 59 -41.19 -20.41 -40.20
CA GLU A 59 -41.51 -20.30 -41.63
C GLU A 59 -42.10 -21.58 -42.21
N ASN A 60 -41.53 -22.74 -41.87
CA ASN A 60 -42.06 -24.03 -42.30
C ASN A 60 -43.49 -24.25 -41.79
N ARG A 61 -43.80 -23.82 -40.57
CA ARG A 61 -45.17 -23.90 -40.01
C ARG A 61 -46.14 -22.97 -40.73
N LEU A 62 -45.70 -21.75 -41.07
CA LEU A 62 -46.52 -20.84 -41.88
C LEU A 62 -46.84 -21.46 -43.25
N ASN A 63 -45.85 -22.13 -43.86
CA ASN A 63 -46.04 -22.88 -45.11
C ASN A 63 -47.02 -24.04 -44.95
N ASP A 64 -46.94 -24.80 -43.85
CA ASP A 64 -47.86 -25.90 -43.56
C ASP A 64 -49.31 -25.40 -43.43
N VAL A 65 -49.52 -24.26 -42.74
CA VAL A 65 -50.82 -23.59 -42.62
C VAL A 65 -51.33 -23.16 -44.00
N GLU A 66 -50.50 -22.53 -44.83
CA GLU A 66 -50.90 -22.16 -46.19
C GLU A 66 -51.28 -23.39 -47.03
N ILE A 67 -50.50 -24.48 -46.97
CA ILE A 67 -50.78 -25.72 -47.70
C ILE A 67 -52.12 -26.30 -47.24
N ALA A 68 -52.40 -26.31 -45.93
CA ALA A 68 -53.67 -26.77 -45.39
C ALA A 68 -54.86 -25.96 -45.94
N ILE A 69 -54.76 -24.63 -45.97
CA ILE A 69 -55.80 -23.74 -46.53
C ILE A 69 -56.02 -24.02 -48.01
N ARG A 70 -54.95 -24.16 -48.79
CA ARG A 70 -55.04 -24.51 -50.22
C ARG A 70 -55.73 -25.85 -50.44
N ARG A 71 -55.46 -26.85 -49.58
CA ARG A 71 -56.14 -28.15 -49.62
C ARG A 71 -57.64 -28.01 -49.31
N ILE A 72 -58.00 -27.26 -48.27
CA ILE A 72 -59.41 -27.00 -47.90
C ILE A 72 -60.15 -26.37 -49.08
N ILE A 73 -59.60 -25.31 -49.67
CA ILE A 73 -60.25 -24.63 -50.82
C ILE A 73 -60.42 -25.58 -52.02
N ASN A 74 -59.42 -26.40 -52.32
CA ASN A 74 -59.51 -27.36 -53.42
C ASN A 74 -60.56 -28.46 -53.17
N LEU A 75 -60.68 -28.94 -51.93
CA LEU A 75 -61.72 -29.90 -51.56
C LEU A 75 -63.13 -29.26 -51.63
N MET A 76 -63.28 -28.01 -51.19
CA MET A 76 -64.53 -27.27 -51.36
C MET A 76 -64.92 -27.12 -52.83
N LYS A 77 -63.95 -26.92 -53.73
CA LYS A 77 -64.19 -26.93 -55.19
C LYS A 77 -64.68 -28.28 -55.70
N GLN A 78 -64.04 -29.37 -55.28
CA GLN A 78 -64.41 -30.73 -55.71
C GLN A 78 -65.83 -31.12 -55.27
N GLN A 79 -66.31 -30.58 -54.15
CA GLN A 79 -67.66 -30.84 -53.63
C GLN A 79 -68.70 -29.80 -54.08
N GLU A 80 -68.37 -28.92 -55.04
CA GLU A 80 -69.26 -27.85 -55.57
C GLU A 80 -69.78 -26.86 -54.50
N LEU A 81 -69.19 -26.85 -53.31
CA LEU A 81 -69.60 -26.02 -52.16
C LEU A 81 -69.40 -24.51 -52.41
N LEU A 82 -68.60 -24.15 -53.41
CA LEU A 82 -68.32 -22.75 -53.77
C LEU A 82 -69.28 -22.17 -54.79
N GLU A 83 -70.06 -23.00 -55.50
CA GLU A 83 -71.00 -22.54 -56.53
C GLU A 83 -72.36 -22.18 -55.90
N SER A 84 -72.82 -22.97 -54.94
CA SER A 84 -74.01 -22.71 -54.10
C SER A 84 -73.64 -22.77 -52.60
N PRO A 85 -73.28 -21.64 -51.98
CA PRO A 85 -72.80 -21.61 -50.60
C PRO A 85 -73.98 -21.80 -49.62
N ASP A 86 -74.41 -23.04 -49.42
CA ASP A 86 -75.34 -23.37 -48.33
C ASP A 86 -74.59 -23.33 -46.99
N PRO A 87 -75.03 -22.52 -46.02
CA PRO A 87 -74.40 -22.42 -44.71
C PRO A 87 -74.30 -23.77 -43.99
N THR A 88 -75.28 -24.66 -44.16
CA THR A 88 -75.33 -25.95 -43.46
C THR A 88 -74.32 -26.94 -44.05
N SER A 89 -74.26 -27.07 -45.37
CA SER A 89 -73.29 -27.92 -46.07
C SER A 89 -71.85 -27.46 -45.86
N ILE A 90 -71.59 -26.14 -45.98
CA ILE A 90 -70.25 -25.60 -45.72
C ILE A 90 -69.90 -25.79 -44.24
N LYS A 91 -70.82 -25.51 -43.30
CA LYS A 91 -70.58 -25.73 -41.87
C LYS A 91 -70.30 -27.20 -41.55
N SER A 92 -71.01 -28.15 -42.17
CA SER A 92 -70.74 -29.59 -42.01
C SER A 92 -69.37 -29.97 -42.56
N PHE A 93 -69.03 -29.53 -43.78
CA PHE A 93 -67.73 -29.80 -44.40
C PHE A 93 -66.57 -29.20 -43.61
N ILE A 94 -66.72 -27.94 -43.21
CA ILE A 94 -65.75 -27.20 -42.41
C ILE A 94 -65.62 -27.85 -41.03
N SER A 95 -66.74 -28.23 -40.38
CA SER A 95 -66.73 -28.99 -39.12
C SER A 95 -65.89 -30.28 -39.25
N ASP A 96 -66.09 -31.07 -40.29
CA ASP A 96 -65.38 -32.35 -40.48
C ASP A 96 -63.87 -32.20 -40.75
N PHE A 97 -63.44 -31.04 -41.28
CA PHE A 97 -62.02 -30.75 -41.57
C PHE A 97 -61.32 -29.85 -40.53
N LEU A 98 -62.07 -29.07 -39.74
CA LEU A 98 -61.52 -28.08 -38.81
C LEU A 98 -61.28 -28.60 -37.39
N PHE A 99 -61.75 -29.80 -37.02
CA PHE A 99 -61.76 -30.21 -35.61
C PHE A 99 -60.40 -30.56 -34.97
N ASP A 100 -59.27 -30.35 -35.64
CA ASP A 100 -57.92 -30.45 -35.04
C ASP A 100 -56.99 -29.27 -35.37
N HIS A 101 -57.50 -28.20 -36.00
CA HIS A 101 -56.68 -27.09 -36.47
C HIS A 101 -57.24 -25.75 -35.97
N TYR A 102 -56.37 -24.97 -35.34
CA TYR A 102 -56.59 -23.78 -34.52
C TYR A 102 -57.17 -22.55 -35.27
N TYR A 103 -58.32 -22.72 -35.95
CA TYR A 103 -59.06 -21.66 -36.64
C TYR A 103 -60.14 -21.04 -35.73
N LEU A 104 -60.28 -19.72 -35.79
CA LEU A 104 -61.31 -18.96 -35.07
C LEU A 104 -62.59 -18.83 -35.90
N SER A 105 -62.47 -18.37 -37.16
CA SER A 105 -63.62 -18.14 -38.04
C SER A 105 -63.21 -18.20 -39.51
N VAL A 106 -64.17 -18.42 -40.40
CA VAL A 106 -64.00 -18.30 -41.86
C VAL A 106 -65.10 -17.42 -42.44
N ILE A 107 -64.72 -16.39 -43.19
CA ILE A 107 -65.64 -15.49 -43.89
C ILE A 107 -65.48 -15.66 -45.40
N ILE A 108 -66.57 -15.99 -46.10
CA ILE A 108 -66.63 -16.03 -47.56
C ILE A 108 -67.29 -14.74 -48.04
N THR A 109 -66.63 -14.00 -48.94
CA THR A 109 -67.08 -12.69 -49.44
C THR A 109 -67.38 -12.72 -50.94
N SER A 110 -68.20 -11.75 -51.37
CA SER A 110 -68.44 -11.37 -52.77
C SER A 110 -68.01 -9.91 -52.99
N PRO A 111 -68.00 -9.37 -54.21
CA PRO A 111 -67.45 -8.04 -54.49
C PRO A 111 -68.17 -6.87 -53.78
N ALA A 112 -69.30 -7.12 -53.12
CA ALA A 112 -70.08 -6.08 -52.42
C ALA A 112 -70.40 -6.40 -50.94
N THR A 113 -70.53 -7.67 -50.53
CA THR A 113 -70.93 -8.06 -49.15
C THR A 113 -70.37 -9.42 -48.73
N PRO A 114 -70.22 -9.68 -47.40
CA PRO A 114 -69.98 -11.03 -46.89
C PRO A 114 -71.16 -11.93 -47.25
N LEU A 115 -70.86 -13.13 -47.74
CA LEU A 115 -71.85 -14.15 -48.08
C LEU A 115 -72.09 -15.10 -46.91
N LEU A 116 -71.05 -15.43 -46.14
CA LEU A 116 -71.14 -16.43 -45.07
C LEU A 116 -70.01 -16.23 -44.06
N LYS A 117 -70.33 -16.22 -42.75
CA LYS A 117 -69.37 -16.30 -41.63
C LYS A 117 -69.63 -17.60 -40.86
N ILE A 118 -68.57 -18.36 -40.61
CA ILE A 118 -68.63 -19.61 -39.87
C ILE A 118 -67.62 -19.56 -38.73
N ASP A 119 -68.14 -19.64 -37.53
CA ASP A 119 -67.37 -19.57 -36.29
C ASP A 119 -67.04 -20.96 -35.74
N SER A 120 -65.84 -21.11 -35.21
CA SER A 120 -65.37 -22.33 -34.55
C SER A 120 -65.99 -22.48 -33.16
N ALA A 121 -66.42 -23.69 -32.82
CA ALA A 121 -66.94 -24.01 -31.47
C ALA A 121 -65.83 -24.17 -30.42
N ALA A 122 -64.56 -24.26 -30.82
CA ALA A 122 -63.44 -24.65 -29.95
C ALA A 122 -62.83 -23.49 -29.12
N TYR A 123 -62.95 -22.24 -29.57
CA TYR A 123 -62.29 -21.08 -28.96
C TYR A 123 -63.20 -19.90 -28.52
N PRO A 124 -64.43 -20.08 -27.99
CA PRO A 124 -65.32 -18.95 -27.78
C PRO A 124 -64.86 -17.96 -26.72
N ALA A 125 -64.23 -18.39 -25.62
CA ALA A 125 -64.14 -17.59 -24.38
C ALA A 125 -63.16 -16.41 -24.41
N ALA A 126 -62.01 -16.52 -25.09
CA ALA A 126 -61.01 -15.44 -25.16
C ALA A 126 -61.33 -14.42 -26.28
N TYR A 127 -62.02 -14.86 -27.32
CA TYR A 127 -62.30 -14.09 -28.54
C TYR A 127 -63.79 -13.69 -28.66
N ILE A 128 -64.53 -13.64 -27.54
CA ILE A 128 -65.98 -13.36 -27.50
C ILE A 128 -66.33 -12.08 -28.29
N ASN A 129 -65.50 -11.04 -28.16
CA ASN A 129 -65.74 -9.77 -28.86
C ASN A 129 -65.66 -9.93 -30.38
N PHE A 130 -64.67 -10.67 -30.89
CA PHE A 130 -64.55 -10.97 -32.31
C PHE A 130 -65.74 -11.83 -32.82
N PHE A 131 -66.15 -12.83 -32.03
CA PHE A 131 -67.30 -13.66 -32.39
C PHE A 131 -68.60 -12.85 -32.45
N ASN A 132 -68.79 -11.88 -31.55
CA ASN A 132 -69.96 -11.01 -31.50
C ASN A 132 -69.98 -9.91 -32.57
N MET A 133 -68.86 -9.61 -33.25
CA MET A 133 -68.81 -8.62 -34.32
C MET A 133 -69.47 -9.13 -35.61
N GLU A 134 -70.22 -8.25 -36.26
CA GLU A 134 -70.82 -8.54 -37.57
C GLU A 134 -69.77 -8.62 -38.67
N SER A 135 -69.95 -9.53 -39.64
CA SER A 135 -69.00 -9.75 -40.74
C SER A 135 -68.69 -8.47 -41.53
N SER A 136 -69.68 -7.56 -41.64
CA SER A 136 -69.51 -6.28 -42.34
C SER A 136 -68.62 -5.28 -41.58
N GLU A 137 -68.55 -5.37 -40.25
CA GLU A 137 -67.67 -4.53 -39.42
C GLU A 137 -66.24 -5.06 -39.47
N ILE A 138 -66.07 -6.39 -39.38
CA ILE A 138 -64.77 -7.05 -39.53
C ILE A 138 -64.14 -6.69 -40.88
N LEU A 139 -64.90 -6.80 -41.97
CA LEU A 139 -64.39 -6.44 -43.30
C LEU A 139 -64.00 -4.96 -43.40
N LYS A 140 -64.81 -4.03 -42.88
CA LYS A 140 -64.43 -2.59 -42.86
C LYS A 140 -63.13 -2.31 -42.11
N ILE A 141 -62.83 -3.06 -41.06
CA ILE A 141 -61.57 -2.93 -40.31
C ILE A 141 -60.42 -3.39 -41.22
N LEU A 142 -60.54 -4.57 -41.82
CA LEU A 142 -59.53 -5.14 -42.70
C LEU A 142 -59.34 -4.32 -44.01
N GLU A 143 -60.38 -3.64 -44.50
CA GLU A 143 -60.36 -2.75 -45.68
C GLU A 143 -59.45 -1.54 -45.49
N LYS A 144 -59.37 -1.05 -44.24
CA LYS A 144 -58.47 0.07 -43.88
C LYS A 144 -57.00 -0.35 -43.90
N ASP A 145 -56.73 -1.64 -43.73
CA ASP A 145 -55.38 -2.21 -43.66
C ASP A 145 -54.82 -2.64 -45.04
N ASN A 146 -55.56 -2.43 -46.14
CA ASN A 146 -55.22 -2.90 -47.50
C ASN A 146 -54.90 -4.41 -47.54
N TYR A 147 -55.94 -5.27 -47.49
CA TYR A 147 -55.78 -6.73 -47.47
C TYR A 147 -54.74 -7.26 -48.47
N ASN A 148 -53.75 -8.00 -47.97
CA ASN A 148 -52.83 -8.74 -48.81
C ASN A 148 -53.39 -10.14 -49.11
N ILE A 149 -53.75 -10.37 -50.36
CA ILE A 149 -54.25 -11.66 -50.83
C ILE A 149 -53.07 -12.63 -50.92
N ASN A 150 -53.26 -13.86 -50.43
CA ASN A 150 -52.26 -14.92 -50.34
C ASN A 150 -51.20 -14.75 -49.26
N GLU A 151 -51.33 -13.77 -48.35
CA GLU A 151 -50.37 -13.57 -47.27
C GLU A 151 -51.05 -13.71 -45.90
N ILE A 152 -50.33 -14.31 -44.96
CA ILE A 152 -50.73 -14.33 -43.54
C ILE A 152 -50.46 -12.93 -42.99
N THR A 153 -51.54 -12.27 -42.58
CA THR A 153 -51.53 -10.88 -42.12
C THR A 153 -52.00 -10.81 -40.68
N ILE A 154 -51.39 -9.90 -39.92
CA ILE A 154 -51.78 -9.61 -38.54
C ILE A 154 -52.70 -8.40 -38.55
N ASN A 155 -53.84 -8.48 -37.87
CA ASN A 155 -54.66 -7.31 -37.60
C ASN A 155 -54.67 -7.01 -36.10
N LYS A 156 -54.21 -5.80 -35.75
CA LYS A 156 -54.06 -5.35 -34.37
C LYS A 156 -55.39 -5.01 -33.70
N ASP A 157 -56.32 -4.40 -34.44
CA ASP A 157 -57.61 -3.97 -33.90
C ASP A 157 -58.50 -5.16 -33.47
N LEU A 158 -58.27 -6.31 -34.10
CA LEU A 158 -58.98 -7.56 -33.84
C LEU A 158 -58.15 -8.54 -32.99
N ASP A 159 -56.87 -8.26 -32.75
CA ASP A 159 -55.87 -9.14 -32.10
C ASP A 159 -55.85 -10.57 -32.67
N ILE A 160 -55.90 -10.68 -34.00
CA ILE A 160 -56.08 -11.93 -34.72
C ILE A 160 -55.16 -12.00 -35.94
N VAL A 161 -54.77 -13.22 -36.30
CA VAL A 161 -54.09 -13.52 -37.57
C VAL A 161 -55.15 -13.87 -38.61
N TYR A 162 -55.01 -13.41 -39.85
CA TYR A 162 -55.87 -13.85 -40.93
C TYR A 162 -55.11 -14.12 -42.24
N MET A 163 -55.73 -14.89 -43.14
CA MET A 163 -55.26 -15.08 -44.50
C MET A 163 -56.43 -15.01 -45.47
N ALA A 164 -56.36 -14.10 -46.44
CA ALA A 164 -57.33 -13.98 -47.51
C ALA A 164 -56.89 -14.75 -48.77
N LYS A 165 -57.80 -15.53 -49.36
CA LYS A 165 -57.56 -16.29 -50.59
C LYS A 165 -58.69 -16.12 -51.60
N ASN A 166 -58.34 -15.89 -52.86
CA ASN A 166 -59.31 -15.84 -53.93
C ASN A 166 -59.90 -17.23 -54.22
N LEU A 167 -61.22 -17.28 -54.33
CA LEU A 167 -61.99 -18.45 -54.73
C LEU A 167 -62.24 -18.34 -56.25
N THR A 168 -61.37 -18.97 -57.04
CA THR A 168 -61.58 -19.07 -58.50
C THR A 168 -62.58 -20.18 -58.82
N ASN A 169 -63.59 -19.87 -59.64
CA ASN A 169 -64.52 -20.88 -60.15
C ASN A 169 -63.82 -21.83 -61.15
N ALA A 170 -64.50 -22.89 -61.61
CA ALA A 170 -63.96 -23.87 -62.57
C ALA A 170 -63.48 -23.24 -63.89
N PHE A 171 -63.93 -22.03 -64.22
CA PHE A 171 -63.58 -21.26 -65.42
C PHE A 171 -62.48 -20.21 -65.18
N GLY A 172 -61.94 -20.12 -63.97
CA GLY A 172 -60.82 -19.22 -63.62
C GLY A 172 -61.21 -17.80 -63.17
N ASP A 173 -62.50 -17.51 -63.03
CA ASP A 173 -62.98 -16.18 -62.63
C ASP A 173 -62.96 -16.03 -61.09
N ALA A 174 -62.40 -14.92 -60.59
CA ALA A 174 -62.11 -14.68 -59.17
C ALA A 174 -63.16 -13.76 -58.53
N SER A 175 -64.43 -14.20 -58.51
CA SER A 175 -65.54 -13.38 -58.02
C SER A 175 -65.75 -13.40 -56.50
N ARG A 176 -65.07 -14.29 -55.76
CA ARG A 176 -65.25 -14.47 -54.30
C ARG A 176 -63.92 -14.64 -53.60
N GLN A 177 -63.89 -14.36 -52.28
CA GLN A 177 -62.72 -14.60 -51.44
C GLN A 177 -63.11 -15.37 -50.18
N ALA A 178 -62.20 -16.20 -49.66
CA ALA A 178 -62.31 -16.81 -48.35
C ALA A 178 -61.23 -16.22 -47.44
N ILE A 179 -61.64 -15.73 -46.29
CA ILE A 179 -60.76 -15.18 -45.25
C ILE A 179 -60.79 -16.13 -44.07
N PHE A 180 -59.64 -16.72 -43.77
CA PHE A 180 -59.44 -17.63 -42.64
C PHE A 180 -58.83 -16.85 -41.48
N PHE A 181 -59.42 -16.96 -40.28
CA PHE A 181 -58.94 -16.30 -39.07
C PHE A 181 -58.36 -17.34 -38.09
N PHE A 182 -57.24 -17.01 -37.45
CA PHE A 182 -56.49 -17.87 -36.53
C PHE A 182 -56.19 -17.16 -35.23
N SER A 183 -56.04 -17.94 -34.17
CA SER A 183 -55.56 -17.43 -32.90
C SER A 183 -54.04 -17.18 -32.98
N PRO A 184 -53.51 -16.07 -32.46
CA PRO A 184 -52.07 -15.83 -32.39
C PRO A 184 -51.28 -16.95 -31.68
N GLU A 185 -51.87 -17.63 -30.70
CA GLU A 185 -51.22 -18.69 -29.93
C GLU A 185 -50.82 -19.90 -30.80
N LEU A 186 -51.57 -20.16 -31.89
CA LEU A 186 -51.24 -21.20 -32.86
C LEU A 186 -49.80 -21.05 -33.40
N LEU A 187 -49.41 -19.80 -33.67
CA LEU A 187 -48.11 -19.48 -34.25
C LEU A 187 -47.00 -19.48 -33.20
N LEU A 188 -47.34 -19.21 -31.93
CA LEU A 188 -46.37 -18.89 -30.87
C LEU A 188 -46.11 -20.05 -29.91
N GLN A 189 -47.02 -21.03 -29.80
CA GLN A 189 -46.94 -22.15 -28.84
C GLN A 189 -45.65 -23.01 -28.93
N TYR A 190 -44.89 -22.87 -30.02
CA TYR A 190 -43.63 -23.61 -30.26
C TYR A 190 -42.37 -22.75 -30.12
N LEU A 191 -42.53 -21.45 -29.88
CA LEU A 191 -41.42 -20.54 -29.64
C LEU A 191 -41.06 -20.51 -28.15
N PRO A 192 -39.76 -20.45 -27.79
CA PRO A 192 -39.37 -20.29 -26.40
C PRO A 192 -39.86 -18.94 -25.82
N VAL A 193 -40.12 -18.90 -24.51
CA VAL A 193 -40.71 -17.74 -23.78
C VAL A 193 -39.91 -16.43 -23.86
N ASN A 194 -38.68 -16.46 -24.35
CA ASN A 194 -37.82 -15.27 -24.56
C ASN A 194 -37.82 -14.78 -26.01
N TYR A 195 -38.78 -15.23 -26.83
CA TYR A 195 -38.95 -14.80 -28.22
C TYR A 195 -40.17 -13.87 -28.37
N ALA A 196 -40.19 -13.11 -29.45
CA ALA A 196 -41.32 -12.29 -29.84
C ALA A 196 -41.41 -12.16 -31.36
N LEU A 197 -42.62 -11.98 -31.87
CA LEU A 197 -42.86 -11.57 -33.24
C LEU A 197 -43.00 -10.04 -33.29
N LEU A 198 -42.22 -9.40 -34.15
CA LEU A 198 -42.20 -7.95 -34.30
C LEU A 198 -42.64 -7.55 -35.70
N LEU A 199 -43.25 -6.37 -35.80
CA LEU A 199 -43.56 -5.70 -37.06
C LEU A 199 -42.70 -4.42 -37.17
N LYS A 200 -42.04 -4.25 -38.31
CA LYS A 200 -41.25 -3.03 -38.62
C LYS A 200 -42.13 -1.78 -38.51
N GLY A 201 -41.61 -0.75 -37.85
CA GLY A 201 -42.31 0.53 -37.64
C GLY A 201 -43.30 0.56 -36.48
N GLU A 202 -43.71 -0.61 -35.95
CA GLU A 202 -44.71 -0.68 -34.86
C GLU A 202 -44.15 -1.23 -33.54
N GLY A 203 -43.39 -2.34 -33.56
CA GLY A 203 -42.83 -2.96 -32.35
C GLY A 203 -43.32 -4.39 -32.10
N VAL A 204 -43.41 -4.77 -30.82
CA VAL A 204 -43.81 -6.12 -30.37
C VAL A 204 -45.27 -6.39 -30.69
N GLN A 205 -45.52 -7.40 -31.52
CA GLN A 205 -46.88 -7.81 -31.88
C GLN A 205 -47.35 -8.92 -30.95
N TRP A 206 -46.57 -10.00 -30.85
CA TRP A 206 -46.93 -11.10 -29.96
C TRP A 206 -45.73 -11.74 -29.28
N ILE A 207 -46.01 -12.32 -28.11
CA ILE A 207 -45.09 -13.12 -27.32
C ILE A 207 -45.74 -14.48 -27.02
N PRO A 208 -44.94 -15.55 -26.82
CA PRO A 208 -45.47 -16.78 -26.26
C PRO A 208 -46.13 -16.52 -24.90
N ASP A 209 -47.17 -17.28 -24.57
CA ASP A 209 -47.86 -17.16 -23.29
C ASP A 209 -46.89 -17.21 -22.10
N ASN A 210 -47.03 -16.28 -21.16
CA ASN A 210 -46.11 -16.05 -20.03
C ASN A 210 -44.67 -15.63 -20.44
N GLY A 211 -44.50 -15.02 -21.62
CA GLY A 211 -43.22 -14.58 -22.14
C GLY A 211 -42.51 -13.52 -21.28
N SER A 212 -41.17 -13.56 -21.28
CA SER A 212 -40.29 -12.63 -20.55
C SER A 212 -39.67 -11.54 -21.46
N PHE A 213 -40.18 -11.43 -22.69
CA PHE A 213 -39.70 -10.48 -23.68
C PHE A 213 -40.11 -9.04 -23.31
N PRO A 214 -39.24 -8.03 -23.47
CA PRO A 214 -39.57 -6.64 -23.17
C PRO A 214 -40.65 -6.09 -24.11
N LEU A 215 -41.83 -5.76 -23.56
CA LEU A 215 -43.05 -5.39 -24.31
C LEU A 215 -43.04 -3.95 -24.85
N ASP A 216 -42.40 -3.00 -24.17
CA ASP A 216 -42.40 -1.57 -24.55
C ASP A 216 -41.40 -1.22 -25.67
N PHE A 217 -40.89 -2.23 -26.40
CA PHE A 217 -39.84 -2.04 -27.40
C PHE A 217 -40.42 -1.70 -28.78
N ILE A 218 -40.15 -0.48 -29.25
CA ILE A 218 -40.46 -0.04 -30.62
C ILE A 218 -39.24 -0.31 -31.51
N LEU A 219 -39.49 -0.91 -32.67
CA LEU A 219 -38.45 -1.32 -33.61
C LEU A 219 -38.19 -0.20 -34.63
N PRO A 220 -36.98 0.42 -34.67
CA PRO A 220 -36.64 1.42 -35.68
C PRO A 220 -36.86 0.93 -37.13
N GLU A 221 -37.31 1.82 -38.02
CA GLU A 221 -37.60 1.48 -39.43
C GLU A 221 -36.34 1.08 -40.24
N ASP A 222 -35.17 1.66 -39.91
CA ASP A 222 -33.91 1.50 -40.65
C ASP A 222 -33.03 0.32 -40.19
N ILE A 223 -33.61 -0.69 -39.56
CA ILE A 223 -32.83 -1.81 -39.03
C ILE A 223 -32.32 -2.73 -40.15
N GLY A 224 -31.00 -2.93 -40.17
CA GLY A 224 -30.34 -3.89 -41.05
C GLY A 224 -30.79 -5.33 -40.80
N ILE A 225 -30.84 -6.13 -41.86
CA ILE A 225 -31.13 -7.56 -41.79
C ILE A 225 -30.02 -8.23 -40.95
N ASN A 226 -30.40 -8.94 -39.87
CA ASN A 226 -29.50 -9.60 -38.90
C ASN A 226 -28.73 -8.67 -37.95
N SER A 227 -29.37 -7.61 -37.47
CA SER A 227 -28.83 -6.74 -36.42
C SER A 227 -29.15 -7.25 -35.00
N ASP A 228 -28.31 -6.87 -34.04
CA ASP A 228 -28.63 -6.88 -32.62
C ASP A 228 -28.88 -5.46 -32.08
N ILE A 229 -29.75 -5.34 -31.08
CA ILE A 229 -29.98 -4.08 -30.36
C ILE A 229 -29.79 -4.31 -28.88
N GLN A 230 -28.87 -3.54 -28.30
CA GLN A 230 -28.68 -3.52 -26.86
C GLN A 230 -29.74 -2.61 -26.21
N ILE A 231 -30.61 -3.19 -25.38
CA ILE A 231 -31.62 -2.43 -24.63
C ILE A 231 -31.06 -1.94 -23.29
N SER A 232 -30.16 -2.74 -22.68
CA SER A 232 -29.51 -2.38 -21.43
C SER A 232 -28.10 -2.94 -21.36
N ASP A 233 -27.36 -2.58 -20.32
CA ASP A 233 -26.06 -3.16 -19.97
C ASP A 233 -26.02 -4.70 -19.98
N THR A 234 -27.16 -5.36 -19.78
CA THR A 234 -27.24 -6.82 -19.68
C THR A 234 -28.27 -7.45 -20.61
N LYS A 235 -29.05 -6.68 -21.37
CA LYS A 235 -30.07 -7.24 -22.26
C LYS A 235 -29.82 -6.81 -23.70
N THR A 236 -29.74 -7.80 -24.57
CA THR A 236 -29.57 -7.62 -26.01
C THR A 236 -30.64 -8.42 -26.75
N LEU A 237 -31.26 -7.80 -27.74
CA LEU A 237 -32.19 -8.44 -28.64
C LEU A 237 -31.48 -8.78 -29.95
N PHE A 238 -31.77 -9.97 -30.46
CA PHE A 238 -31.35 -10.43 -31.78
C PHE A 238 -32.60 -10.62 -32.64
N PHE A 239 -32.56 -10.18 -33.89
CA PHE A 239 -33.70 -10.26 -34.79
C PHE A 239 -33.33 -10.90 -36.11
N MET A 240 -34.24 -11.67 -36.69
CA MET A 240 -34.08 -12.24 -38.02
C MET A 240 -35.36 -12.03 -38.85
N PRO A 241 -35.26 -11.60 -40.12
CA PRO A 241 -36.43 -11.47 -40.97
C PRO A 241 -36.99 -12.83 -41.35
N ILE A 242 -38.32 -12.86 -41.47
CA ILE A 242 -39.05 -14.03 -41.93
C ILE A 242 -39.11 -13.98 -43.46
N SER A 243 -38.56 -15.00 -44.12
CA SER A 243 -38.26 -15.02 -45.55
C SER A 243 -39.48 -14.94 -46.48
N ASN A 244 -40.67 -15.31 -46.00
CA ASN A 244 -41.79 -15.64 -46.87
C ASN A 244 -42.87 -14.55 -47.02
N ASN A 245 -42.79 -13.42 -46.31
CA ASN A 245 -43.84 -12.37 -46.34
C ASN A 245 -43.22 -10.97 -46.37
N ASN A 246 -43.37 -10.24 -47.49
CA ASN A 246 -43.21 -8.78 -47.65
C ASN A 246 -42.26 -8.03 -46.68
N ASN A 247 -41.12 -8.63 -46.29
CA ASN A 247 -40.05 -8.10 -45.43
C ASN A 247 -40.43 -7.39 -44.10
N ASN A 248 -41.67 -7.46 -43.64
CA ASN A 248 -42.16 -6.59 -42.55
C ASN A 248 -42.13 -7.26 -41.17
N TYR A 249 -42.20 -8.59 -41.09
CA TYR A 249 -42.15 -9.33 -39.81
C TYR A 249 -40.74 -9.83 -39.47
N LEU A 250 -40.35 -9.64 -38.21
CA LEU A 250 -39.10 -10.13 -37.66
C LEU A 250 -39.37 -11.06 -36.47
N LEU A 251 -38.65 -12.17 -36.41
CA LEU A 251 -38.58 -12.99 -35.20
C LEU A 251 -37.45 -12.46 -34.33
N ALA A 252 -37.76 -12.16 -33.06
CA ALA A 252 -36.84 -11.62 -32.07
C ALA A 252 -36.52 -12.63 -30.98
N ALA A 253 -35.29 -12.63 -30.47
CA ALA A 253 -34.87 -13.35 -29.28
C ALA A 253 -34.18 -12.40 -28.30
N ALA A 254 -34.60 -12.44 -27.02
CA ALA A 254 -33.96 -11.69 -25.95
C ALA A 254 -32.89 -12.53 -25.23
N VAL A 255 -31.71 -11.96 -25.01
CA VAL A 255 -30.62 -12.52 -24.20
C VAL A 255 -30.36 -11.63 -23.00
N ASP A 256 -30.42 -12.21 -21.80
CA ASP A 256 -30.03 -11.56 -20.55
C ASP A 256 -28.70 -12.13 -20.04
N ILE A 257 -27.69 -11.28 -19.88
CA ILE A 257 -26.35 -11.60 -19.38
C ILE A 257 -26.13 -11.11 -17.94
N SER A 258 -27.18 -10.76 -17.21
CA SER A 258 -27.10 -10.29 -15.82
C SER A 258 -26.44 -11.30 -14.90
N ASP A 259 -26.76 -12.59 -15.01
CA ASP A 259 -26.14 -13.65 -14.22
C ASP A 259 -24.65 -13.83 -14.54
N LEU A 260 -24.27 -13.69 -15.82
CA LEU A 260 -22.87 -13.72 -16.24
C LEU A 260 -22.11 -12.54 -15.62
N LYS A 261 -22.66 -11.32 -15.71
CA LYS A 261 -22.07 -10.11 -15.10
C LYS A 261 -21.94 -10.29 -13.58
N LYS A 262 -22.99 -10.75 -12.90
CA LYS A 262 -22.99 -10.97 -11.44
C LYS A 262 -21.93 -11.98 -11.00
N THR A 263 -21.82 -13.10 -11.71
CA THR A 263 -20.84 -14.15 -11.40
C THR A 263 -19.40 -13.65 -11.54
N LEU A 264 -19.13 -12.88 -12.60
CA LEU A 264 -17.82 -12.28 -12.84
C LEU A 264 -17.43 -11.21 -11.83
N TRP A 265 -18.39 -10.35 -11.45
CA TRP A 265 -18.16 -9.38 -10.38
C TRP A 265 -17.83 -10.08 -9.06
N GLY A 266 -18.57 -11.14 -8.71
CA GLY A 266 -18.32 -11.92 -7.50
C GLY A 266 -16.92 -12.56 -7.47
N SER A 267 -16.49 -13.21 -8.56
CA SER A 267 -15.17 -13.85 -8.63
C SER A 267 -14.02 -12.84 -8.67
N THR A 268 -14.20 -11.71 -9.36
CA THR A 268 -13.24 -10.61 -9.41
C THR A 268 -13.05 -9.97 -8.03
N LEU A 269 -14.14 -9.75 -7.29
CA LEU A 269 -14.07 -9.19 -5.93
C LEU A 269 -13.39 -10.17 -4.96
N ALA A 270 -13.73 -11.46 -5.03
CA ALA A 270 -13.14 -12.49 -4.18
C ALA A 270 -11.63 -12.65 -4.42
N THR A 271 -11.20 -12.65 -5.68
CA THR A 271 -9.77 -12.70 -6.03
C THR A 271 -9.05 -11.44 -5.58
N ALA A 272 -9.59 -10.25 -5.84
CA ALA A 272 -9.01 -8.99 -5.37
C ALA A 272 -8.85 -8.96 -3.84
N ALA A 273 -9.84 -9.43 -3.08
CA ALA A 273 -9.79 -9.52 -1.63
C ALA A 273 -8.70 -10.48 -1.14
N ALA A 274 -8.62 -11.69 -1.70
CA ALA A 274 -7.62 -12.70 -1.32
C ALA A 274 -6.18 -12.21 -1.56
N PHE A 275 -5.94 -11.54 -2.69
CA PHE A 275 -4.61 -11.00 -2.99
C PHE A 275 -4.27 -9.77 -2.14
N THR A 276 -5.24 -8.90 -1.87
CA THR A 276 -5.04 -7.78 -0.94
C THR A 276 -4.62 -8.30 0.43
N LEU A 277 -5.28 -9.33 0.94
CA LEU A 277 -4.90 -10.00 2.19
C LEU A 277 -3.46 -10.57 2.12
N PHE A 278 -3.11 -11.25 1.03
CA PHE A 278 -1.76 -11.78 0.82
C PHE A 278 -0.68 -10.69 0.89
N PHE A 279 -0.88 -9.56 0.19
CA PHE A 279 0.07 -8.45 0.23
C PHE A 279 0.15 -7.80 1.62
N VAL A 280 -0.98 -7.62 2.31
CA VAL A 280 -0.99 -7.10 3.70
C VAL A 280 -0.17 -8.00 4.62
N LEU A 281 -0.37 -9.32 4.57
CA LEU A 281 0.41 -10.28 5.36
C LEU A 281 1.90 -10.23 5.02
N LEU A 282 2.24 -10.11 3.74
CA LEU A 282 3.62 -9.96 3.28
C LEU A 282 4.26 -8.69 3.88
N PHE A 283 3.57 -7.54 3.81
CA PHE A 283 4.02 -6.28 4.41
C PHE A 283 4.26 -6.41 5.91
N ILE A 284 3.33 -7.02 6.64
CA ILE A 284 3.46 -7.26 8.08
C ILE A 284 4.69 -8.12 8.38
N MET A 285 4.89 -9.22 7.67
CA MET A 285 6.04 -10.11 7.87
C MET A 285 7.37 -9.38 7.62
N ILE A 286 7.46 -8.56 6.57
CA ILE A 286 8.65 -7.76 6.26
C ILE A 286 8.91 -6.72 7.34
N TYR A 287 7.86 -6.04 7.81
CA TYR A 287 7.97 -5.05 8.88
C TYR A 287 8.55 -5.69 10.15
N PHE A 288 7.98 -6.81 10.59
CA PHE A 288 8.48 -7.55 11.75
C PHE A 288 9.92 -8.01 11.56
N ARG A 289 10.27 -8.59 10.40
CA ARG A 289 11.65 -9.00 10.09
C ARG A 289 12.62 -7.84 10.19
N ASN A 290 12.30 -6.70 9.60
CA ASN A 290 13.18 -5.52 9.62
C ASN A 290 13.33 -4.97 11.05
N SER A 291 12.25 -4.94 11.83
CA SER A 291 12.29 -4.56 13.25
C SER A 291 13.17 -5.50 14.07
N GLN A 292 13.07 -6.82 13.85
CA GLN A 292 13.89 -7.81 14.53
C GLN A 292 15.38 -7.68 14.16
N VAL A 293 15.69 -7.46 12.88
CA VAL A 293 17.07 -7.24 12.43
C VAL A 293 17.65 -5.97 13.05
N ALA A 294 16.89 -4.88 13.08
CA ALA A 294 17.32 -3.64 13.72
C ALA A 294 17.58 -3.82 15.22
N HIS A 295 16.68 -4.53 15.92
CA HIS A 295 16.87 -4.87 17.32
C HIS A 295 18.13 -5.73 17.54
N LEU A 296 18.36 -6.76 16.70
CA LEU A 296 19.54 -7.61 16.76
C LEU A 296 20.84 -6.82 16.58
N ILE A 297 20.91 -5.92 15.59
CA ILE A 297 22.08 -5.06 15.36
C ILE A 297 22.35 -4.16 16.57
N ASN A 298 21.31 -3.55 17.15
CA ASN A 298 21.46 -2.70 18.33
C ASN A 298 21.93 -3.49 19.55
N THR A 299 21.37 -4.68 19.79
CA THR A 299 21.81 -5.57 20.88
C THR A 299 23.25 -6.03 20.67
N GLN A 300 23.65 -6.37 19.44
CA GLN A 300 25.05 -6.72 19.13
C GLN A 300 26.00 -5.55 19.40
N ARG A 301 25.66 -4.33 18.97
CA ARG A 301 26.45 -3.13 19.26
C ARG A 301 26.58 -2.87 20.75
N ALA A 302 25.48 -2.98 21.51
CA ALA A 302 25.50 -2.84 22.97
C ALA A 302 26.41 -3.89 23.63
N THR A 303 26.36 -5.14 23.18
CA THR A 303 27.27 -6.19 23.68
C THR A 303 28.73 -5.89 23.39
N VAL A 304 29.06 -5.42 22.18
CA VAL A 304 30.43 -5.02 21.82
C VAL A 304 30.93 -3.89 22.71
N VAL A 305 30.14 -2.83 22.87
CA VAL A 305 30.50 -1.70 23.74
C VAL A 305 30.66 -2.13 25.20
N CYS A 306 29.78 -3.01 25.69
CA CYS A 306 29.89 -3.58 27.04
C CYS A 306 31.20 -4.35 27.24
N LEU A 307 31.59 -5.19 26.27
CA LEU A 307 32.84 -5.96 26.34
C LEU A 307 34.08 -5.08 26.24
N ALA A 308 34.03 -4.03 25.42
CA ALA A 308 35.11 -3.04 25.37
C ALA A 308 35.24 -2.26 26.68
N ASN A 309 34.12 -1.81 27.25
CA ASN A 309 34.09 -1.16 28.56
C ASN A 309 34.65 -2.07 29.68
N LEU A 310 34.46 -3.39 29.58
CA LEU A 310 35.05 -4.36 30.51
C LEU A 310 36.58 -4.41 30.39
N ALA A 311 37.11 -4.35 29.17
CA ALA A 311 38.55 -4.29 28.92
C ALA A 311 39.14 -2.97 29.44
N GLU A 312 38.46 -1.86 29.21
CA GLU A 312 38.86 -0.55 29.75
C GLU A 312 38.80 -0.49 31.26
N PHE A 313 37.82 -1.13 31.92
CA PHE A 313 37.76 -1.15 33.38
C PHE A 313 38.99 -1.80 34.05
N LYS A 314 39.76 -2.58 33.27
CA LYS A 314 41.03 -3.13 33.72
C LYS A 314 42.14 -2.08 33.73
N ASP A 315 42.04 -1.08 32.86
CA ASP A 315 42.87 0.11 32.79
C ASP A 315 42.22 1.26 33.59
N ASN A 316 42.97 2.30 33.94
CA ASN A 316 42.41 3.47 34.63
C ASN A 316 41.68 4.44 33.68
N GLU A 317 41.42 4.01 32.44
CA GLU A 317 40.71 4.77 31.42
C GLU A 317 39.19 4.68 31.61
N THR A 318 38.48 5.75 31.24
CA THR A 318 37.04 5.91 31.50
C THR A 318 36.21 5.53 30.28
N ALA A 319 34.93 5.16 30.46
CA ALA A 319 34.02 4.92 29.34
C ALA A 319 33.86 6.16 28.42
N ASP A 320 34.18 7.35 28.95
CA ASP A 320 34.13 8.60 28.22
C ASP A 320 35.22 8.72 27.17
N HIS A 321 36.38 8.10 27.41
CA HIS A 321 37.44 7.97 26.41
C HIS A 321 36.93 7.23 25.17
N LEU A 322 36.22 6.11 25.35
CA LEU A 322 35.67 5.34 24.25
C LEU A 322 34.62 6.12 23.45
N GLU A 323 33.77 6.90 24.13
CA GLU A 323 32.77 7.72 23.46
C GLU A 323 33.39 8.92 22.73
N ARG A 324 34.35 9.63 23.35
CA ARG A 324 35.07 10.75 22.72
C ARG A 324 35.81 10.29 21.47
N THR A 325 36.60 9.23 21.58
CA THR A 325 37.40 8.69 20.46
C THR A 325 36.53 8.13 19.34
N ARG A 326 35.38 7.52 19.66
CA ARG A 326 34.34 7.15 18.67
C ARG A 326 33.87 8.38 17.89
N HIS A 327 33.55 9.47 18.58
CA HIS A 327 33.09 10.71 17.95
C HIS A 327 34.18 11.38 17.11
N TYR A 328 35.41 11.44 17.61
CA TYR A 328 36.58 11.94 16.87
C TYR A 328 36.80 11.15 15.58
N GLY A 329 36.80 9.82 15.65
CA GLY A 329 37.04 8.95 14.49
C GLY A 329 36.00 9.14 13.39
N THR A 330 34.71 9.20 13.77
CA THR A 330 33.62 9.48 12.81
C THR A 330 33.72 10.89 12.22
N LEU A 331 34.01 11.91 13.04
CA LEU A 331 34.14 13.31 12.61
C LEU A 331 35.27 13.47 11.59
N LEU A 332 36.48 13.02 11.94
CA LEU A 332 37.67 13.12 11.10
C LEU A 332 37.49 12.34 9.80
N SER A 333 36.93 11.13 9.86
CA SER A 333 36.60 10.34 8.66
C SER A 333 35.62 11.08 7.75
N ASN A 334 34.62 11.76 8.30
CA ASN A 334 33.64 12.50 7.51
C ASN A 334 34.25 13.73 6.81
N TYR A 335 35.24 14.38 7.41
CA TYR A 335 36.02 15.43 6.76
C TYR A 335 36.91 14.85 5.65
N LEU A 336 37.66 13.78 5.93
CA LEU A 336 38.51 13.11 4.94
C LEU A 336 37.71 12.65 3.72
N ARG A 337 36.47 12.17 3.90
CA ARG A 337 35.58 11.77 2.80
C ARG A 337 35.35 12.87 1.75
N LYS A 338 35.46 14.15 2.12
CA LYS A 338 35.31 15.28 1.20
C LYS A 338 36.46 15.37 0.21
N ILE A 339 37.62 14.81 0.55
CA ILE A 339 38.80 14.76 -0.30
C ILE A 339 38.62 13.64 -1.36
N PRO A 340 38.80 13.92 -2.66
CA PRO A 340 38.55 12.95 -3.74
C PRO A 340 39.27 11.61 -3.56
N LYS A 341 40.49 11.64 -3.01
CA LYS A 341 41.33 10.45 -2.73
C LYS A 341 40.65 9.47 -1.78
N PHE A 342 39.97 9.95 -0.73
CA PHE A 342 39.37 9.08 0.29
C PHE A 342 37.89 8.80 0.05
N ARG A 343 37.22 9.56 -0.82
CA ARG A 343 35.77 9.49 -1.06
C ARG A 343 35.25 8.09 -1.44
N LYS A 344 36.04 7.30 -2.17
CA LYS A 344 35.65 5.94 -2.58
C LYS A 344 35.76 4.94 -1.41
N THR A 345 36.77 5.10 -0.56
CA THR A 345 37.05 4.22 0.58
C THR A 345 36.14 4.55 1.75
N ILE A 346 36.05 5.84 2.13
CA ILE A 346 35.21 6.32 3.22
C ILE A 346 33.79 6.55 2.68
N ASN A 347 33.08 5.45 2.42
CA ASN A 347 31.67 5.48 2.04
C ASN A 347 30.76 5.60 3.28
N LYS A 348 29.44 5.54 3.08
CA LYS A 348 28.47 5.62 4.19
C LYS A 348 28.64 4.46 5.18
N ASP A 349 28.80 3.23 4.69
CA ASP A 349 28.98 2.05 5.53
C ASP A 349 30.26 2.16 6.37
N TYR A 350 31.34 2.75 5.83
CA TYR A 350 32.57 3.04 6.60
C TYR A 350 32.29 4.01 7.75
N LEU A 351 31.60 5.13 7.50
CA LEU A 351 31.29 6.12 8.54
C LEU A 351 30.35 5.56 9.61
N ASP A 352 29.39 4.72 9.21
CA ASP A 352 28.44 4.08 10.12
C ASP A 352 29.12 3.04 11.04
N ASN A 353 30.34 2.59 10.71
CA ASN A 353 31.06 1.56 11.46
C ASN A 353 32.34 2.06 12.15
N ILE A 354 33.09 3.02 11.58
CA ILE A 354 34.44 3.39 12.06
C ILE A 354 34.48 3.77 13.54
N GLY A 355 33.50 4.58 13.99
CA GLY A 355 33.43 4.98 15.38
C GLY A 355 33.07 3.83 16.32
N PHE A 356 32.20 2.90 15.91
CA PHE A 356 31.89 1.74 16.74
C PHE A 356 33.06 0.73 16.75
N ALA A 357 33.74 0.58 15.62
CA ALA A 357 34.89 -0.30 15.48
C ALA A 357 36.06 0.16 16.37
N SER A 358 36.22 1.47 16.53
CA SER A 358 37.30 2.04 17.31
C SER A 358 37.20 1.78 18.82
N VAL A 359 36.02 1.46 19.32
CA VAL A 359 35.80 1.08 20.72
C VAL A 359 36.58 -0.19 21.10
N LEU A 360 37.01 -1.00 20.12
CA LEU A 360 37.80 -2.22 20.35
C LEU A 360 39.32 -2.01 20.27
N HIS A 361 39.82 -0.78 20.10
CA HIS A 361 41.24 -0.53 19.87
C HIS A 361 42.14 -1.14 20.97
N ASP A 362 41.70 -1.05 22.22
CA ASP A 362 42.43 -1.49 23.40
C ASP A 362 41.94 -2.82 24.01
N ILE A 363 41.12 -3.57 23.26
CA ILE A 363 40.61 -4.89 23.70
C ILE A 363 41.73 -5.86 24.11
N GLY A 364 42.93 -5.68 23.56
CA GLY A 364 44.10 -6.51 23.88
C GLY A 364 44.69 -6.29 25.27
N LYS A 365 44.36 -5.19 25.98
CA LYS A 365 44.83 -4.93 27.36
C LYS A 365 44.39 -6.01 28.35
N VAL A 366 43.34 -6.78 28.01
CA VAL A 366 42.95 -7.97 28.78
C VAL A 366 44.08 -9.00 28.92
N GLY A 367 45.04 -9.03 27.98
CA GLY A 367 46.22 -9.88 28.02
C GLY A 367 47.42 -9.32 28.82
N VAL A 368 47.38 -8.05 29.24
CA VAL A 368 48.48 -7.41 29.99
C VAL A 368 48.35 -7.70 31.49
N PRO A 369 49.42 -8.06 32.22
CA PRO A 369 49.35 -8.30 33.68
C PRO A 369 48.89 -7.07 34.49
N ASP A 370 48.03 -7.27 35.49
CA ASP A 370 47.46 -6.19 36.33
C ASP A 370 48.52 -5.38 37.07
N ASN A 371 49.60 -6.02 37.54
CA ASN A 371 50.69 -5.34 38.25
C ASN A 371 51.47 -4.36 37.35
N ILE A 372 51.42 -4.56 36.03
CA ILE A 372 52.02 -3.66 35.03
C ILE A 372 50.98 -2.61 34.63
N LEU A 373 49.77 -3.04 34.26
CA LEU A 373 48.72 -2.13 33.75
C LEU A 373 48.25 -1.11 34.80
N LYS A 374 48.15 -1.51 36.07
CA LYS A 374 47.67 -0.66 37.18
C LYS A 374 48.80 -0.09 38.02
N LYS A 375 50.06 -0.18 37.57
CA LYS A 375 51.18 0.42 38.29
C LYS A 375 50.89 1.91 38.49
N PRO A 376 51.15 2.50 39.68
CA PRO A 376 50.98 3.92 40.00
C PRO A 376 52.29 4.74 39.90
N ASP A 377 53.39 4.13 39.41
CA ASP A 377 54.66 4.74 39.00
C ASP A 377 54.95 4.55 37.50
N LYS A 378 55.90 5.32 36.95
CA LYS A 378 56.36 5.13 35.56
C LYS A 378 56.81 3.69 35.33
N LEU A 379 56.47 3.18 34.15
CA LEU A 379 56.91 1.88 33.68
C LEU A 379 58.39 1.91 33.34
N ASP A 380 59.11 0.84 33.67
CA ASP A 380 60.45 0.62 33.12
C ASP A 380 60.38 0.10 31.66
N GLU A 381 61.55 -0.06 31.04
CA GLU A 381 61.62 -0.48 29.63
C GLU A 381 61.03 -1.88 29.42
N GLU A 382 61.26 -2.82 30.33
CA GLU A 382 60.77 -4.20 30.21
C GLU A 382 59.24 -4.24 30.37
N GLU A 383 58.70 -3.51 31.35
CA GLU A 383 57.27 -3.35 31.58
C GLU A 383 56.59 -2.67 30.38
N PHE A 384 57.23 -1.66 29.78
CA PHE A 384 56.70 -0.98 28.60
C PHE A 384 56.65 -1.91 27.38
N GLU A 385 57.65 -2.77 27.18
CA GLU A 385 57.61 -3.80 26.13
C GLU A 385 56.46 -4.79 26.31
N VAL A 386 56.05 -5.08 27.57
CA VAL A 386 54.86 -5.89 27.84
C VAL A 386 53.57 -5.15 27.47
N ILE A 387 53.46 -3.85 27.77
CA ILE A 387 52.29 -3.04 27.35
C ILE A 387 52.19 -2.97 25.82
N LYS A 388 53.30 -2.82 25.10
CA LYS A 388 53.33 -2.82 23.62
C LYS A 388 52.78 -4.10 22.99
N GLN A 389 52.60 -5.18 23.75
CA GLN A 389 51.99 -6.41 23.25
C GLN A 389 50.47 -6.34 23.10
N HIS A 390 49.76 -5.35 23.67
CA HIS A 390 48.30 -5.33 23.58
C HIS A 390 47.75 -5.28 22.13
N PRO A 391 48.35 -4.60 21.14
CA PRO A 391 47.89 -4.68 19.75
C PRO A 391 48.10 -6.10 19.20
N GLN A 392 49.18 -6.78 19.61
CA GLN A 392 49.44 -8.16 19.22
C GLN A 392 48.44 -9.13 19.86
N PHE A 393 48.05 -8.92 21.12
CA PHE A 393 46.98 -9.67 21.76
C PHE A 393 45.64 -9.44 21.05
N ALA A 394 45.33 -8.20 20.68
CA ALA A 394 44.13 -7.88 19.90
C ALA A 394 44.13 -8.58 18.53
N LYS A 395 45.27 -8.58 17.81
CA LYS A 395 45.43 -9.34 16.56
C LYS A 395 45.09 -10.81 16.76
N ASN A 396 45.62 -11.44 17.80
CA ASN A 396 45.40 -12.86 18.08
C ASN A 396 43.92 -13.17 18.38
N ILE A 397 43.28 -12.31 19.18
CA ILE A 397 41.85 -12.45 19.53
C ILE A 397 40.97 -12.29 18.29
N LEU A 398 41.14 -11.21 17.54
CA LEU A 398 40.26 -10.84 16.44
C LEU A 398 40.49 -11.71 15.19
N LYS A 399 41.75 -12.07 14.88
CA LYS A 399 42.06 -12.98 13.77
C LYS A 399 41.43 -14.35 13.97
N GLY A 400 41.53 -14.90 15.19
CA GLY A 400 40.90 -16.18 15.54
C GLY A 400 39.38 -16.18 15.34
N LEU A 401 38.71 -15.05 15.62
CA LEU A 401 37.27 -14.89 15.41
C LEU A 401 36.90 -14.82 13.92
N VAL A 402 37.62 -13.99 13.16
CA VAL A 402 37.37 -13.79 11.72
C VAL A 402 37.58 -15.09 10.94
N GLU A 403 38.67 -15.82 11.19
CA GLU A 403 38.99 -17.07 10.50
C GLU A 403 38.00 -18.19 10.88
N LYS A 404 37.70 -18.35 12.17
CA LYS A 404 36.81 -19.41 12.67
C LYS A 404 35.37 -19.27 12.19
N HIS A 405 34.86 -18.04 12.16
CA HIS A 405 33.46 -17.77 11.82
C HIS A 405 33.24 -17.26 10.40
N LYS A 406 34.32 -17.19 9.58
CA LYS A 406 34.31 -16.66 8.21
C LYS A 406 33.61 -15.30 8.11
N ILE A 407 33.88 -14.44 9.09
CA ILE A 407 33.25 -13.12 9.17
C ILE A 407 33.89 -12.23 8.11
N ASN A 408 33.13 -11.82 7.11
CA ASN A 408 33.55 -10.87 6.09
C ASN A 408 32.70 -9.59 6.17
N ASP A 409 32.72 -8.97 7.34
CA ASP A 409 31.96 -7.76 7.63
C ASP A 409 32.91 -6.57 7.82
N LEU A 410 32.54 -5.41 7.28
CA LEU A 410 33.36 -4.20 7.33
C LEU A 410 33.67 -3.78 8.77
N PHE A 411 32.73 -3.92 9.70
CA PHE A 411 32.93 -3.58 11.10
C PHE A 411 34.15 -4.30 11.70
N PHE A 412 34.25 -5.61 11.47
CA PHE A 412 35.34 -6.42 12.01
C PHE A 412 36.68 -6.13 11.33
N HIS A 413 36.69 -5.82 10.04
CA HIS A 413 37.90 -5.38 9.35
C HIS A 413 38.43 -4.06 9.93
N LEU A 414 37.55 -3.07 10.13
CA LEU A 414 37.92 -1.80 10.76
C LEU A 414 38.41 -2.01 12.19
N ALA A 415 37.68 -2.79 12.99
CA ALA A 415 38.03 -3.05 14.39
C ALA A 415 39.37 -3.77 14.51
N PHE A 416 39.61 -4.78 13.66
CA PHE A 416 40.88 -5.48 13.59
C PHE A 416 42.02 -4.50 13.26
N ASN A 417 41.88 -3.72 12.19
CA ASN A 417 42.96 -2.83 11.76
C ASN A 417 43.26 -1.74 12.79
N ILE A 418 42.24 -1.17 13.43
CA ILE A 418 42.44 -0.19 14.50
C ILE A 418 43.16 -0.85 15.69
N ALA A 419 42.62 -1.93 16.24
CA ALA A 419 43.20 -2.58 17.41
C ALA A 419 44.62 -3.12 17.17
N ALA A 420 44.89 -3.55 15.94
CA ALA A 420 46.17 -4.11 15.54
C ALA A 420 47.27 -3.07 15.26
N TYR A 421 46.89 -1.87 14.79
CA TYR A 421 47.84 -0.94 14.17
C TYR A 421 47.69 0.53 14.62
N HIS A 422 46.82 0.87 15.58
CA HIS A 422 46.65 2.26 16.03
C HIS A 422 47.90 2.89 16.67
N HIS A 423 48.89 2.08 17.06
CA HIS A 423 50.19 2.53 17.56
C HIS A 423 51.33 2.49 16.52
N GLU A 424 51.02 2.15 15.27
CA GLU A 424 51.97 2.32 14.17
C GLU A 424 52.17 3.81 13.88
N LYS A 425 53.41 4.18 13.56
CA LYS A 425 53.80 5.58 13.28
C LYS A 425 54.11 5.75 11.81
N TRP A 426 53.74 6.90 11.24
CA TRP A 426 53.92 7.17 9.82
C TRP A 426 55.35 6.94 9.30
N ASP A 427 56.37 7.22 10.11
CA ASP A 427 57.78 7.02 9.78
C ASP A 427 58.31 5.57 9.89
N GLY A 428 57.53 4.66 10.48
CA GLY A 428 57.89 3.26 10.73
C GLY A 428 58.48 3.00 12.12
N SER A 429 58.56 3.99 13.02
CA SER A 429 59.08 3.82 14.39
C SER A 429 58.03 3.31 15.40
N GLY A 430 56.83 2.98 14.92
CA GLY A 430 55.73 2.46 15.73
C GLY A 430 55.82 0.95 16.00
N TYR A 431 54.74 0.42 16.59
CA TYR A 431 54.62 -1.00 16.94
C TYR A 431 53.18 -1.48 16.64
N PRO A 432 52.95 -2.79 16.49
CA PRO A 432 53.87 -3.92 16.70
C PRO A 432 54.71 -4.36 15.48
N ASP A 433 54.37 -3.96 14.26
CA ASP A 433 55.00 -4.47 13.03
C ASP A 433 55.97 -3.46 12.38
N GLY A 434 55.98 -2.20 12.81
CA GLY A 434 56.87 -1.16 12.27
C GLY A 434 56.45 -0.74 10.85
N LEU A 435 55.15 -0.69 10.59
CA LEU A 435 54.60 -0.34 9.28
C LEU A 435 54.87 1.13 8.96
N LYS A 436 55.19 1.43 7.69
CA LYS A 436 55.52 2.79 7.25
C LYS A 436 54.53 3.35 6.23
N GLY A 437 54.14 4.60 6.42
CA GLY A 437 53.31 5.34 5.49
C GLY A 437 51.98 4.64 5.19
N ASN A 438 51.69 4.44 3.89
CA ASN A 438 50.46 3.80 3.42
C ASN A 438 50.37 2.29 3.69
N GLN A 439 51.41 1.66 4.25
CA GLN A 439 51.31 0.27 4.74
C GLN A 439 50.40 0.19 5.98
N ILE A 440 50.30 1.29 6.73
CA ILE A 440 49.38 1.40 7.87
C ILE A 440 47.95 1.54 7.32
N PRO A 441 47.00 0.70 7.76
CA PRO A 441 45.60 0.84 7.36
C PRO A 441 45.05 2.24 7.63
N LEU A 442 44.17 2.72 6.75
CA LEU A 442 43.66 4.10 6.83
C LEU A 442 42.98 4.39 8.16
N GLU A 443 42.10 3.50 8.62
CA GLU A 443 41.39 3.57 9.90
C GLU A 443 42.34 3.67 11.10
N ALA A 444 43.46 2.95 11.07
CA ALA A 444 44.46 3.00 12.13
C ALA A 444 45.19 4.36 12.14
N ARG A 445 45.51 4.92 10.96
CA ARG A 445 46.09 6.26 10.84
C ARG A 445 45.12 7.37 11.27
N ILE A 446 43.83 7.21 11.00
CA ILE A 446 42.78 8.14 11.47
C ILE A 446 42.69 8.04 12.99
N PHE A 447 42.63 6.82 13.52
CA PHE A 447 42.38 6.60 14.92
C PHE A 447 43.57 6.96 15.81
N SER A 448 44.81 6.81 15.34
CA SER A 448 46.00 7.20 16.11
C SER A 448 46.01 8.67 16.51
N ILE A 449 45.51 9.57 15.65
CA ILE A 449 45.32 11.00 16.00
C ILE A 449 44.22 11.15 17.05
N CYS A 450 43.12 10.40 16.92
CA CYS A 450 41.99 10.47 17.84
C CYS A 450 42.38 10.03 19.25
N ASP A 451 43.09 8.91 19.36
CA ASP A 451 43.58 8.36 20.62
C ASP A 451 44.63 9.29 21.27
N VAL A 452 45.63 9.73 20.50
CA VAL A 452 46.66 10.65 21.04
C VAL A 452 46.05 11.98 21.47
N TYR A 453 45.15 12.57 20.69
CA TYR A 453 44.48 13.80 21.10
C TYR A 453 43.72 13.63 22.43
N ASP A 454 43.00 12.52 22.59
CA ASP A 454 42.27 12.25 23.83
C ASP A 454 43.21 12.03 25.02
N ALA A 455 44.29 11.28 24.83
CA ALA A 455 45.33 11.03 25.82
C ALA A 455 46.11 12.30 26.22
N LEU A 456 46.24 13.27 25.30
CA LEU A 456 46.86 14.56 25.59
C LEU A 456 45.95 15.44 26.46
N ARG A 457 44.64 15.41 26.17
CA ARG A 457 43.62 16.27 26.76
C ARG A 457 43.01 15.72 28.05
N SER A 458 43.11 14.42 28.31
CA SER A 458 42.51 13.77 29.48
C SER A 458 43.47 13.72 30.68
N GLU A 459 42.90 13.73 31.89
CA GLU A 459 43.68 13.51 33.12
C GLU A 459 44.12 12.05 33.22
N ARG A 460 45.39 11.82 33.58
CA ARG A 460 45.94 10.50 33.87
C ARG A 460 46.69 10.54 35.19
N VAL A 461 46.87 9.37 35.81
CA VAL A 461 47.54 9.20 37.14
C VAL A 461 48.88 9.97 37.22
N TYR A 462 49.60 10.09 36.11
CA TYR A 462 50.93 10.70 36.03
C TYR A 462 50.99 12.09 35.40
N LYS A 463 49.87 12.56 34.85
CA LYS A 463 49.89 13.65 33.88
C LYS A 463 48.61 14.47 33.96
N LYS A 464 48.78 15.77 34.19
CA LYS A 464 47.70 16.74 34.06
C LYS A 464 47.28 16.88 32.59
N PRO A 465 45.98 17.12 32.33
CA PRO A 465 45.48 17.34 30.98
C PRO A 465 46.15 18.57 30.33
N PHE A 466 46.54 18.45 29.06
CA PHE A 466 47.05 19.61 28.31
C PHE A 466 45.90 20.48 27.78
N PRO A 467 46.12 21.81 27.66
CA PRO A 467 45.21 22.68 26.91
C PRO A 467 45.06 22.22 25.45
N HIS A 468 43.96 22.65 24.81
CA HIS A 468 43.69 22.33 23.41
C HIS A 468 44.85 22.77 22.51
N ASP A 469 45.29 24.02 22.64
CA ASP A 469 46.33 24.59 21.77
C ASP A 469 47.67 23.86 21.88
N ILE A 470 48.06 23.43 23.09
CA ILE A 470 49.26 22.62 23.31
C ILE A 470 49.10 21.22 22.70
N SER A 471 47.90 20.64 22.79
CA SER A 471 47.62 19.34 22.18
C SER A 471 47.69 19.41 20.66
N MET A 472 47.21 20.52 20.07
CA MET A 472 47.34 20.83 18.64
C MET A 472 48.80 20.98 18.22
N GLU A 473 49.62 21.69 19.00
CA GLU A 473 51.05 21.88 18.74
C GLU A 473 51.77 20.52 18.67
N ILE A 474 51.59 19.68 19.70
CA ILE A 474 52.20 18.34 19.76
C ILE A 474 51.80 17.46 18.57
N ILE A 475 50.52 17.49 18.16
CA ILE A 475 50.06 16.70 17.00
C ILE A 475 50.65 17.24 15.70
N ASN A 476 50.76 18.56 15.55
CA ASN A 476 51.36 19.19 14.37
C ASN A 476 52.87 18.95 14.28
N GLU A 477 53.59 18.90 15.40
CA GLU A 477 55.00 18.47 15.43
C GLU A 477 55.18 17.02 14.98
N GLY A 478 54.19 16.17 15.26
CA GLY A 478 54.14 14.77 14.80
C GLY A 478 53.79 14.59 13.32
N ARG A 479 53.53 15.66 12.56
CA ARG A 479 53.13 15.60 11.15
C ARG A 479 54.23 15.01 10.27
N GLY A 480 53.97 13.88 9.64
CA GLY A 480 54.93 13.18 8.76
C GLY A 480 55.97 12.33 9.49
N THR A 481 55.89 12.25 10.82
CA THR A 481 56.69 11.33 11.66
C THR A 481 55.77 10.37 12.39
N HIS A 482 55.02 10.87 13.37
CA HIS A 482 54.02 10.09 14.10
C HIS A 482 52.77 9.89 13.24
N PHE A 483 52.27 10.94 12.61
CA PHE A 483 50.97 10.96 11.96
C PHE A 483 51.05 11.17 10.44
N ASP A 484 50.04 10.66 9.73
CA ASP A 484 49.86 10.91 8.30
C ASP A 484 49.66 12.42 8.04
N PRO A 485 50.50 13.07 7.22
CA PRO A 485 50.40 14.50 6.95
C PRO A 485 49.03 14.96 6.46
N GLU A 486 48.38 14.18 5.59
CA GLU A 486 47.07 14.55 5.03
C GLU A 486 45.96 14.49 6.08
N ILE A 487 46.09 13.56 7.04
CA ILE A 487 45.13 13.43 8.13
C ILE A 487 45.34 14.52 9.17
N VAL A 488 46.58 14.91 9.49
CA VAL A 488 46.86 16.06 10.37
C VAL A 488 46.29 17.35 9.77
N ASP A 489 46.49 17.58 8.47
CA ASP A 489 45.94 18.74 7.79
C ASP A 489 44.40 18.77 7.90
N THR A 490 43.75 17.62 7.72
CA THR A 490 42.29 17.49 7.86
C THR A 490 41.83 17.65 9.32
N PHE A 491 42.62 17.14 10.28
CA PHE A 491 42.36 17.30 11.71
C PHE A 491 42.38 18.77 12.11
N ASN A 492 43.33 19.55 11.59
CA ASN A 492 43.40 21.00 11.80
C ASN A 492 42.12 21.72 11.30
N GLU A 493 41.51 21.27 10.20
CA GLU A 493 40.24 21.82 9.69
C GLU A 493 39.04 21.56 10.63
N CYS A 494 39.09 20.50 11.44
CA CYS A 494 38.01 20.12 12.36
C CYS A 494 38.40 20.21 13.86
N ALA A 495 39.51 20.88 14.18
CA ALA A 495 40.08 20.94 15.52
C ALA A 495 39.13 21.59 16.54
N ASP A 496 38.40 22.63 16.12
CA ASP A 496 37.41 23.30 16.96
C ASP A 496 36.28 22.34 17.38
N GLN A 497 35.82 21.47 16.47
CA GLN A 497 34.81 20.46 16.81
C GLN A 497 35.39 19.37 17.72
N PHE A 498 36.67 19.00 17.58
CA PHE A 498 37.35 18.12 18.53
C PHE A 498 37.42 18.75 19.93
N ARG A 499 37.72 20.05 20.02
CA ARG A 499 37.67 20.80 21.28
C ARG A 499 36.27 20.80 21.87
N GLN A 500 35.26 21.05 21.05
CA GLN A 500 33.85 21.03 21.49
C GLN A 500 33.47 19.66 22.02
N ILE A 501 33.73 18.57 21.29
CA ILE A 501 33.45 17.20 21.74
C ILE A 501 34.15 16.97 23.09
N HIS A 502 35.46 17.21 23.19
CA HIS A 502 36.20 16.98 24.43
C HIS A 502 35.62 17.78 25.60
N ASN A 503 35.45 19.10 25.43
CA ASN A 503 34.94 19.98 26.47
C ASN A 503 33.52 19.61 26.88
N THR A 504 32.70 19.10 25.95
CA THR A 504 31.34 18.68 26.27
C THR A 504 31.36 17.48 27.22
N TYR A 505 32.19 16.47 26.94
CA TYR A 505 32.36 15.33 27.85
C TYR A 505 32.97 15.78 29.20
N ASP A 506 34.02 16.61 29.19
CA ASP A 506 34.66 17.09 30.42
C ASP A 506 33.71 17.91 31.31
N MET A 507 32.94 18.81 30.70
CA MET A 507 31.93 19.67 31.34
C MET A 507 30.89 18.83 32.09
N PHE A 508 30.23 17.89 31.41
CA PHE A 508 29.16 17.09 32.02
C PHE A 508 29.63 16.12 33.12
N TYR A 509 30.92 15.75 33.17
CA TYR A 509 31.42 14.75 34.11
C TYR A 509 32.16 15.31 35.32
N THR A 510 32.77 16.49 35.22
CA THR A 510 33.51 17.09 36.33
C THR A 510 32.65 17.95 37.25
N GLN A 511 31.52 18.51 36.77
CA GLN A 511 30.72 19.47 37.55
C GLN A 511 29.39 18.92 38.11
N ILE A 512 28.94 17.74 37.68
CA ILE A 512 27.72 17.12 38.21
C ILE A 512 28.08 16.14 39.34
N SER A 513 27.71 16.47 40.58
CA SER A 513 27.83 15.56 41.73
C SER A 513 26.75 14.47 41.65
N TYR A 514 27.06 13.37 40.97
CA TYR A 514 26.18 12.22 40.79
C TYR A 514 25.95 11.38 42.06
N ALA A 515 26.45 11.78 43.22
CA ALA A 515 26.32 11.00 44.47
C ALA A 515 24.86 10.76 44.89
N THR A 516 23.89 11.50 44.34
CA THR A 516 22.44 11.38 44.62
C THR A 516 21.61 10.81 43.47
N PHE A 517 22.19 10.59 42.28
CA PHE A 517 21.48 10.08 41.11
C PHE A 517 22.10 8.74 40.71
N GLY A 518 21.27 7.69 40.64
CA GLY A 518 21.68 6.30 40.43
C GLY A 518 22.85 6.13 39.45
N ASN A 519 23.83 5.34 39.89
CA ASN A 519 25.12 5.13 39.22
C ASN A 519 24.99 4.70 37.75
N ASN A 520 25.21 5.64 36.82
CA ASN A 520 25.81 5.31 35.54
C ASN A 520 26.59 6.52 34.99
N LYS A 521 27.78 6.77 35.54
CA LYS A 521 28.77 7.77 35.07
C LYS A 521 29.28 7.52 33.63
N ARG A 522 28.57 6.77 32.78
CA ARG A 522 29.12 6.22 31.52
C ARG A 522 28.24 6.44 30.28
N GLU A 523 26.98 6.85 30.43
CA GLU A 523 26.07 7.05 29.29
C GLU A 523 25.59 8.50 29.08
N LEU A 524 26.12 9.47 29.86
CA LEU A 524 25.64 10.87 29.86
C LEU A 524 24.10 10.97 29.91
N ARG A 525 23.47 10.04 30.64
CA ARG A 525 22.03 9.87 30.71
C ARG A 525 21.57 9.99 32.15
N VAL A 526 20.63 10.89 32.39
CA VAL A 526 19.86 10.90 33.63
C VAL A 526 18.76 9.85 33.52
N GLU A 527 18.87 8.79 34.31
CA GLU A 527 17.85 7.76 34.38
C GLU A 527 16.85 8.03 35.50
N TRP A 528 15.58 7.69 35.24
CA TRP A 528 14.57 7.68 36.27
C TRP A 528 14.91 6.61 37.31
N THR A 529 14.93 7.00 38.58
CA THR A 529 15.09 6.06 39.70
C THR A 529 13.97 6.28 40.72
N PRO A 530 13.61 5.28 41.53
CA PRO A 530 12.63 5.47 42.60
C PRO A 530 12.97 6.61 43.58
N ALA A 531 14.25 6.99 43.71
CA ALA A 531 14.69 8.12 44.53
C ALA A 531 14.28 9.49 43.96
N LEU A 532 13.90 9.56 42.68
CA LEU A 532 13.41 10.77 42.01
C LEU A 532 11.88 10.86 42.01
N SER A 533 11.20 9.82 42.52
CA SER A 533 9.74 9.82 42.62
C SER A 533 9.30 10.79 43.71
N VAL A 534 8.40 11.69 43.35
CA VAL A 534 7.68 12.52 44.31
C VAL A 534 6.45 11.78 44.85
N GLY A 535 6.17 10.55 44.40
CA GLY A 535 5.01 9.76 44.84
C GLY A 535 3.67 10.23 44.28
N ILE A 536 3.68 11.15 43.31
CA ILE A 536 2.49 11.67 42.61
C ILE A 536 2.65 11.28 41.14
N GLU A 537 1.79 10.38 40.65
CA GLU A 537 1.93 9.77 39.32
C GLU A 537 1.99 10.79 38.16
N GLU A 538 1.18 11.86 38.27
CA GLU A 538 1.15 12.94 37.27
C GLU A 538 2.51 13.64 37.16
N ILE A 539 3.12 13.99 38.30
CA ILE A 539 4.42 14.67 38.36
C ILE A 539 5.55 13.71 37.94
N ASP A 540 5.53 12.47 38.45
CA ASP A 540 6.53 11.44 38.12
C ASP A 540 6.56 11.11 36.61
N SER A 541 5.39 11.09 35.96
CA SER A 541 5.28 10.91 34.51
C SER A 541 5.92 12.08 33.76
N GLN A 542 5.68 13.32 34.21
CA GLN A 542 6.24 14.51 33.61
C GLN A 542 7.77 14.61 33.80
N HIS A 543 8.29 14.26 34.97
CA HIS A 543 9.73 14.19 35.22
C HIS A 543 10.43 13.20 34.27
N LYS A 544 9.86 12.01 34.05
CA LYS A 544 10.43 11.04 33.08
C LYS A 544 10.57 11.64 31.67
N ILE A 545 9.60 12.45 31.24
CA ILE A 545 9.62 13.12 29.94
C ILE A 545 10.68 14.24 29.93
N LEU A 546 10.75 15.06 30.99
CA LEU A 546 11.79 16.10 31.15
C LEU A 546 13.19 15.49 31.10
N LEU A 547 13.46 14.45 31.89
CA LEU A 547 14.72 13.73 31.90
C LEU A 547 15.05 13.15 30.52
N SER A 548 14.06 12.56 29.83
CA SER A 548 14.25 12.08 28.46
C SER A 548 14.67 13.19 27.50
N LYS A 549 14.09 14.39 27.62
CA LYS A 549 14.39 15.53 26.75
C LYS A 549 15.71 16.20 27.07
N ILE A 550 16.09 16.26 28.34
CA ILE A 550 17.44 16.62 28.77
C ILE A 550 18.46 15.67 28.14
N ASN A 551 18.21 14.35 28.20
CA ASN A 551 19.09 13.37 27.57
C ASN A 551 19.18 13.55 26.05
N MET A 552 18.06 13.92 25.38
CA MET A 552 18.09 14.27 23.95
C MET A 552 18.88 15.55 23.68
N LEU A 553 18.79 16.56 24.55
CA LEU A 553 19.53 17.82 24.45
C LEU A 553 21.03 17.57 24.62
N ILE A 554 21.43 16.87 25.68
CA ILE A 554 22.82 16.44 25.93
C ILE A 554 23.35 15.68 24.70
N LYS A 555 22.58 14.71 24.21
CA LYS A 555 22.95 13.94 23.01
C LYS A 555 23.09 14.81 21.76
N ALA A 556 22.17 15.75 21.54
CA ALA A 556 22.24 16.65 20.38
C ALA A 556 23.49 17.54 20.43
N ILE A 557 23.86 18.00 21.62
CA ILE A 557 25.07 18.77 21.87
C ILE A 557 26.32 17.92 21.58
N LEU A 558 26.41 16.72 22.13
CA LEU A 558 27.55 15.80 21.94
C LEU A 558 27.73 15.36 20.48
N GLU A 559 26.61 15.12 19.77
CA GLU A 559 26.62 14.73 18.36
C GLU A 559 26.89 15.90 17.40
N GLY A 560 27.05 17.13 17.92
CA GLY A 560 27.24 18.33 17.11
C GLY A 560 26.07 18.58 16.17
N LYS A 561 24.85 18.22 16.56
CA LYS A 561 23.65 18.50 15.77
C LYS A 561 23.46 20.02 15.74
N GLY A 562 23.47 20.60 14.54
CA GLY A 562 23.48 22.05 14.34
C GLY A 562 22.42 22.82 15.14
N ASP A 563 22.69 24.11 15.37
CA ASP A 563 21.99 25.02 16.29
C ASP A 563 20.46 24.90 16.28
N GLU A 564 19.85 24.66 15.11
CA GLU A 564 18.41 24.49 14.95
C GLU A 564 17.84 23.30 15.74
N ASN A 565 18.55 22.17 15.80
CA ASN A 565 18.11 21.00 16.58
C ASN A 565 18.17 21.27 18.08
N ILE A 566 19.21 21.97 18.53
CA ILE A 566 19.37 22.36 19.94
C ILE A 566 18.30 23.39 20.31
N LEU A 567 18.05 24.39 19.45
CA LEU A 567 16.97 25.35 19.61
C LEU A 567 15.59 24.69 19.71
N ASN A 568 15.30 23.70 18.86
CA ASN A 568 14.04 22.97 18.91
C ASN A 568 13.85 22.21 20.22
N LEU A 569 14.92 21.58 20.74
CA LEU A 569 14.89 20.90 22.03
C LEU A 569 14.75 21.88 23.20
N LEU A 570 15.44 23.02 23.18
CA LEU A 570 15.30 24.06 24.20
C LEU A 570 13.89 24.69 24.20
N ARG A 571 13.27 24.91 23.03
CA ARG A 571 11.88 25.40 22.93
C ARG A 571 10.88 24.38 23.42
N PHE A 572 11.13 23.09 23.16
CA PHE A 572 10.34 22.02 23.74
C PHE A 572 10.43 22.06 25.26
N LEU A 573 11.66 22.14 25.80
CA LEU A 573 11.88 22.22 27.24
C LEU A 573 11.22 23.45 27.85
N GLU A 574 11.24 24.61 27.18
CA GLU A 574 10.54 25.82 27.64
C GLU A 574 9.03 25.58 27.74
N SER A 575 8.41 25.07 26.67
CA SER A 575 6.96 24.83 26.66
C SER A 575 6.54 23.76 27.68
N TYR A 576 7.31 22.68 27.77
CA TYR A 576 6.97 21.54 28.61
C TYR A 576 7.26 21.78 30.09
N SER A 577 8.37 22.46 30.42
CA SER A 577 8.66 22.85 31.81
C SER A 577 7.60 23.82 32.35
N GLU A 578 7.05 24.70 31.50
CA GLU A 578 5.95 25.58 31.92
C GLU A 578 4.69 24.80 32.30
N GLU A 579 4.27 23.85 31.47
CA GLU A 579 3.11 22.98 31.76
C GLU A 579 3.34 22.15 33.03
N HIS A 580 4.55 21.62 33.19
CA HIS A 580 4.96 20.86 34.35
C HIS A 580 4.93 21.71 35.64
N PHE A 581 5.56 22.88 35.64
CA PHE A 581 5.57 23.77 36.79
C PHE A 581 4.16 24.26 37.16
N GLN A 582 3.29 24.54 36.18
CA GLN A 582 1.90 24.87 36.47
C GLN A 582 1.16 23.69 37.13
N THR A 583 1.47 22.46 36.72
CA THR A 583 0.92 21.24 37.32
C THR A 583 1.38 21.10 38.78
N GLU A 584 2.68 21.24 39.04
CA GLU A 584 3.24 21.19 40.39
C GLU A 584 2.67 22.30 41.28
N GLU A 585 2.66 23.55 40.80
CA GLU A 585 2.12 24.69 41.54
C GLU A 585 0.64 24.52 41.87
N ARG A 586 -0.14 23.97 40.94
CA ARG A 586 -1.54 23.62 41.18
C ARG A 586 -1.66 22.57 42.28
N ILE A 587 -0.88 21.50 42.21
CA ILE A 587 -0.91 20.41 43.18
C ILE A 587 -0.46 20.89 44.56
N MET A 588 0.63 21.65 44.64
CA MET A 588 1.14 22.24 45.88
C MET A 588 0.09 23.13 46.57
N ARG A 589 -0.67 23.93 45.81
CA ARG A 589 -1.79 24.73 46.35
C ARG A 589 -2.94 23.87 46.84
N GLN A 590 -3.25 22.76 46.14
CA GLN A 590 -4.33 21.85 46.52
C GLN A 590 -4.03 21.11 47.82
N ILE A 591 -2.77 20.73 48.06
CA ILE A 591 -2.34 20.00 49.26
C ILE A 591 -1.91 20.93 50.41
N GLY A 592 -1.90 22.25 50.20
CA GLY A 592 -1.50 23.22 51.22
C GLY A 592 -0.01 23.17 51.59
N PHE A 593 0.87 22.94 50.60
CA PHE A 593 2.31 22.80 50.83
C PHE A 593 2.93 24.11 51.38
N GLU A 594 3.57 24.03 52.55
CA GLU A 594 4.10 25.18 53.31
C GLU A 594 5.11 26.02 52.51
N PHE A 595 5.90 25.39 51.63
CA PHE A 595 6.95 26.06 50.85
C PHE A 595 6.54 26.39 49.40
N ALA A 596 5.23 26.37 49.09
CA ALA A 596 4.74 26.56 47.73
C ALA A 596 5.23 27.87 47.07
N GLU A 597 5.26 28.98 47.81
CA GLU A 597 5.74 30.27 47.27
C GLU A 597 7.24 30.24 46.93
N GLN A 598 8.05 29.61 47.78
CA GLN A 598 9.49 29.44 47.52
C GLN A 598 9.74 28.55 46.30
N HIS A 599 8.91 27.52 46.13
CA HIS A 599 8.96 26.62 44.99
C HIS A 599 8.60 27.33 43.67
N THR A 600 7.52 28.13 43.67
CA THR A 600 7.15 28.96 42.52
C THR A 600 8.25 29.96 42.16
N ALA A 601 8.88 30.60 43.15
CA ALA A 601 10.00 31.51 42.91
C ALA A 601 11.22 30.79 42.27
N ALA A 602 11.48 29.54 42.66
CA ALA A 602 12.49 28.70 42.03
C ALA A 602 12.14 28.45 40.55
N HIS A 603 10.90 28.09 40.24
CA HIS A 603 10.43 27.94 38.86
C HIS A 603 10.63 29.21 38.03
N ASP A 604 10.36 30.38 38.60
CA ASP A 604 10.57 31.67 37.93
C ASP A 604 12.03 31.93 37.56
N ILE A 605 12.97 31.53 38.41
CA ILE A 605 14.40 31.62 38.12
C ILE A 605 14.76 30.74 36.92
N PHE A 606 14.26 29.50 36.88
CA PHE A 606 14.48 28.62 35.73
C PHE A 606 13.88 29.19 34.44
N ARG A 607 12.64 29.71 34.48
CA ARG A 607 11.99 30.36 33.34
C ARG A 607 12.86 31.49 32.78
N GLN A 608 13.42 32.34 33.65
CA GLN A 608 14.29 33.45 33.24
C GLN A 608 15.59 32.95 32.61
N ASN A 609 16.23 31.94 33.21
CA ASN A 609 17.46 31.34 32.71
C ASN A 609 17.27 30.70 31.34
N LEU A 610 16.22 29.89 31.16
CA LEU A 610 15.94 29.22 29.90
C LEU A 610 15.62 30.22 28.77
N ARG A 611 14.84 31.27 29.04
CA ARG A 611 14.61 32.36 28.06
C ARG A 611 15.91 33.06 27.67
N ARG A 612 16.80 33.29 28.64
CA ARG A 612 18.11 33.90 28.39
C ARG A 612 18.97 33.00 27.52
N ILE A 613 19.05 31.70 27.82
CA ILE A 613 19.77 30.69 27.04
C ILE A 613 19.23 30.65 25.61
N LEU A 614 17.90 30.55 25.42
CA LEU A 614 17.26 30.56 24.11
C LEU A 614 17.64 31.79 23.29
N LYS A 615 17.65 32.97 23.92
CA LYS A 615 18.05 34.22 23.26
C LYS A 615 19.52 34.21 22.86
N LEU A 616 20.40 33.66 23.70
CA LEU A 616 21.84 33.55 23.41
C LEU A 616 22.08 32.59 22.24
N VAL A 617 21.52 31.38 22.29
CA VAL A 617 21.64 30.39 21.21
C VAL A 617 21.12 30.96 19.88
N ASN A 618 19.96 31.63 19.91
CA ASN A 618 19.37 32.20 18.70
C ASN A 618 20.18 33.38 18.11
N LYS A 619 20.98 34.07 18.93
CA LYS A 619 21.77 35.24 18.51
C LYS A 619 23.16 34.86 18.02
N SER A 620 23.85 34.01 18.76
CA SER A 620 25.28 33.74 18.56
C SER A 620 25.59 32.29 18.18
N GLY A 621 24.56 31.47 17.98
CA GLY A 621 24.72 30.03 17.82
C GLY A 621 25.21 29.40 19.12
N ILE A 622 25.60 28.14 19.03
CA ILE A 622 26.09 27.38 20.17
C ILE A 622 27.59 27.64 20.41
N SER A 623 27.94 28.13 21.60
CA SER A 623 29.32 28.39 22.05
C SER A 623 29.62 27.73 23.39
N GLN A 624 30.91 27.68 23.76
CA GLN A 624 31.34 27.08 25.04
C GLN A 624 30.70 27.76 26.25
N ASP A 625 30.58 29.09 26.24
CA ASP A 625 29.93 29.83 27.33
C ASP A 625 28.44 29.47 27.43
N ILE A 626 27.77 29.29 26.28
CA ILE A 626 26.36 28.90 26.22
C ILE A 626 26.18 27.45 26.68
N PHE A 627 27.13 26.56 26.41
CA PHE A 627 27.09 25.21 26.94
C PHE A 627 27.21 25.16 28.46
N ALA A 628 28.16 25.88 29.03
CA ALA A 628 28.28 26.00 30.48
C ALA A 628 27.01 26.59 31.12
N ASP A 629 26.36 27.51 30.39
CA ASP A 629 25.10 28.11 30.81
C ASP A 629 23.91 27.14 30.75
N ILE A 630 23.81 26.34 29.68
CA ILE A 630 22.84 25.24 29.55
C ILE A 630 23.06 24.20 30.65
N GLU A 631 24.30 23.79 30.88
CA GLU A 631 24.61 22.82 31.91
C GLU A 631 24.19 23.34 33.30
N LYS A 632 24.74 24.48 33.71
CA LYS A 632 24.55 24.99 35.08
C LYS A 632 23.12 25.43 35.34
N ASN A 633 22.57 26.27 34.46
CA ASN A 633 21.33 27.00 34.72
C ASN A 633 20.08 26.31 34.16
N LEU A 634 20.24 25.21 33.43
CA LEU A 634 19.14 24.37 32.96
C LEU A 634 19.24 22.96 33.52
N ILE A 635 20.28 22.22 33.16
CA ILE A 635 20.37 20.78 33.42
C ILE A 635 20.59 20.54 34.91
N SER A 636 21.68 21.07 35.47
CA SER A 636 22.01 20.90 36.89
C SER A 636 20.93 21.51 37.78
N TRP A 637 20.41 22.69 37.43
CA TRP A 637 19.30 23.30 38.17
C TRP A 637 18.09 22.38 38.23
N LEU A 638 17.63 21.85 37.08
CA LEU A 638 16.42 21.04 37.01
C LEU A 638 16.58 19.74 37.79
N LEU A 639 17.75 19.10 37.69
CA LEU A 639 18.05 17.89 38.44
C LEU A 639 18.06 18.16 39.96
N GLU A 640 18.78 19.20 40.39
CA GLU A 640 18.83 19.56 41.80
C GLU A 640 17.46 19.96 42.36
N HIS A 641 16.65 20.66 41.55
CA HIS A 641 15.30 21.07 41.90
C HIS A 641 14.41 19.85 42.16
N ILE A 642 14.40 18.88 41.24
CA ILE A 642 13.68 17.61 41.40
C ILE A 642 14.06 16.92 42.70
N VAL A 643 15.36 16.78 42.98
CA VAL A 643 15.83 16.05 44.16
C VAL A 643 15.61 16.79 45.47
N LYS A 644 15.87 18.10 45.51
CA LYS A 644 15.89 18.86 46.77
C LYS A 644 14.57 19.51 47.11
N MET A 645 13.70 19.73 46.11
CA MET A 645 12.45 20.46 46.25
C MET A 645 11.25 19.57 45.90
N ASP A 646 11.18 19.03 44.68
CA ASP A 646 9.97 18.31 44.22
C ASP A 646 9.69 17.06 45.06
N THR A 647 10.72 16.33 45.48
CA THR A 647 10.57 15.15 46.37
C THR A 647 9.85 15.47 47.68
N LYS A 648 9.92 16.72 48.15
CA LYS A 648 9.28 17.15 49.41
C LYS A 648 7.79 17.45 49.26
N ILE A 649 7.27 17.55 48.02
CA ILE A 649 5.86 17.89 47.76
C ILE A 649 4.91 16.86 48.38
N SER A 650 5.27 15.57 48.42
CA SER A 650 4.42 14.52 49.02
C SER A 650 4.66 14.23 50.50
N GLY A 651 5.55 14.99 51.16
CA GLY A 651 5.87 14.80 52.58
C GLY A 651 6.73 13.57 52.90
N LYS A 652 7.50 13.06 51.93
CA LYS A 652 8.55 12.04 52.15
C LYS A 652 9.90 12.64 52.51
#